data_AF-A0A8J7IW93-F1
#
_entry.id   AF-A0A8J7IW93-F1
#
_cell.length_a   1.000
_cell.length_b   1.000
_cell.length_c   1.000
_cell.angle_alpha   90.00
_cell.angle_beta   90.00
_cell.angle_gamma   90.00
#
_symmetry.space_group_name_H-M   'P 1'
#
loop_
_entity.id
_entity.type
_entity.pdbx_description
1 polymer ?
#
loop_
_entity_poly.entity_id
_entity_poly.type
_entity_poly.pdbx_seq_one_letter_code
_entity_poly.pdbx_strand_id
1 'polypeptide(L)'
;MRQIIVIALLVLVLVPVQAASRTIATVTAAGTYNWSAPATWQGGVVPGEGDNAVVSPQVTVRVDTNTTIGETGHVGTALTCNGNCTVSGGVTLTSHGDIVIADARKLTFDPGSALVMDSSTIQGRPVLSITPQTTGVLVANGNANSHVSMGKAAGSGNWNIHFGGGNPRGQIDLHYADLTDLSGSPNAASLDIFQTGGTGSYVIDHCTFTRSARILVSNLTATSNFIFTNNTFTGNDAYRENLKVSGHAAPAQGTGRILAGNVFDRPVWIASNGAGIGGWTIDGNFFSSRYQDGRPAFVADTGTTTSTRDFTSFSNNFAYTTFNNDVVSINGSGTIENNYFYVSADNPHFLAAMSTESSRPINVKGNIFESGGKDDDGDCVFASVLPVPIPYTMNIFGNIVLPEPASGGGSGTLYTYLHDDPNRTLNAYNNTVATGVQGATMQEGNKPHSGMGYFRNNLSWGTKARKGYHVRSSNGVFVYGGARIYASNQSSDRYSLTKSGAGWKPDFFSKNGTFKLVILAGANAGQSRTISGNTDSTLTVASPFPVPCDRTSAFGIVAVDVIDADYNAGFNLASGDVYDGNGLHPSRTYGYLNLAYGSRPGTHDIVADPQFVDPKRNLAAWDSSLGGMGTVDAALARIKTNPASLIPDLLGYVRAGFTPRNRALAGAGYGGVDIGALPVQRAPGAARDSQSRGAAAQR
;
A
#
# COMPACT_ATOMS: atom_id res chain seq x y z
N MET A 1 -18.54 -71.87 -58.03
CA MET A 1 -18.76 -70.60 -57.29
C MET A 1 -17.67 -70.52 -56.23
N ARG A 2 -16.58 -69.79 -56.50
CA ARG A 2 -16.26 -68.47 -55.92
C ARG A 2 -16.34 -68.45 -54.37
N GLN A 3 -15.20 -68.62 -53.71
CA GLN A 3 -14.52 -67.55 -52.96
C GLN A 3 -13.19 -68.09 -52.38
N ILE A 4 -12.09 -67.53 -52.88
CA ILE A 4 -10.72 -67.75 -52.41
C ILE A 4 -10.50 -66.78 -51.25
N ILE A 5 -10.27 -67.29 -50.04
CA ILE A 5 -9.79 -66.52 -48.90
C ILE A 5 -8.26 -66.66 -48.88
N VAL A 6 -7.57 -65.57 -49.23
CA VAL A 6 -6.12 -65.44 -49.06
C VAL A 6 -5.87 -65.00 -47.62
N ILE A 7 -5.40 -65.93 -46.78
CA ILE A 7 -4.78 -65.64 -45.49
C ILE A 7 -3.32 -65.27 -45.79
N ALA A 8 -3.04 -63.96 -45.88
CA ALA A 8 -1.68 -63.45 -45.86
C ALA A 8 -1.22 -63.35 -44.40
N LEU A 9 -0.45 -64.35 -43.98
CA LEU A 9 0.21 -64.42 -42.67
C LEU A 9 1.34 -63.36 -42.65
N LEU A 10 1.02 -62.16 -42.20
CA LEU A 10 2.02 -61.12 -41.90
C LEU A 10 2.70 -61.49 -40.57
N VAL A 11 3.78 -62.26 -40.63
CA VAL A 11 4.68 -62.50 -39.50
C VAL A 11 5.41 -61.19 -39.21
N LEU A 12 4.79 -60.35 -38.38
CA LEU A 12 5.43 -59.20 -37.76
C LEU A 12 6.45 -59.74 -36.75
N VAL A 13 7.71 -59.86 -37.17
CA VAL A 13 8.83 -60.16 -36.27
C VAL A 13 8.95 -58.97 -35.31
N LEU A 14 8.33 -59.08 -34.12
CA LEU A 14 8.67 -58.26 -32.97
C LEU A 14 10.10 -58.62 -32.56
N VAL A 15 11.08 -57.99 -33.22
CA VAL A 15 12.40 -57.84 -32.63
C VAL A 15 12.18 -56.91 -31.43
N PRO A 16 12.41 -57.32 -30.18
CA PRO A 16 12.49 -56.37 -29.10
C PRO A 16 13.64 -55.44 -29.46
N VAL A 17 13.32 -54.20 -29.85
CA VAL A 17 14.30 -53.13 -29.87
C VAL A 17 14.70 -52.95 -28.42
N GLN A 18 15.74 -53.69 -27.99
CA GLN A 18 16.43 -53.40 -26.76
C GLN A 18 16.97 -51.98 -26.96
N ALA A 19 16.26 -51.01 -26.38
CA ALA A 19 16.79 -49.68 -26.23
C ALA A 19 18.13 -49.86 -25.51
N ALA A 20 19.23 -49.70 -26.24
CA ALA A 20 20.55 -49.70 -25.63
C ALA A 20 20.48 -48.62 -24.54
N SER A 21 20.72 -49.01 -23.28
CA SER A 21 20.79 -48.04 -22.19
C SER A 21 21.95 -47.11 -22.52
N ARG A 22 21.64 -45.94 -23.06
CA ARG A 22 22.66 -44.93 -23.35
C ARG A 22 23.18 -44.48 -22.00
N THR A 23 24.44 -44.80 -21.71
CA THR A 23 25.09 -44.35 -20.48
C THR A 23 25.08 -42.83 -20.47
N ILE A 24 24.57 -42.24 -19.39
CA ILE A 24 24.58 -40.79 -19.17
C ILE A 24 26.02 -40.32 -19.28
N ALA A 25 26.30 -39.43 -20.24
CA ALA A 25 27.61 -38.82 -20.35
C ALA A 25 27.57 -37.42 -19.71
N THR A 26 28.51 -37.15 -18.82
CA THR A 26 28.82 -35.76 -18.44
C THR A 26 29.80 -35.21 -19.47
N VAL A 27 29.35 -34.23 -20.25
CA VAL A 27 30.12 -33.61 -21.33
C VAL A 27 30.58 -32.23 -20.88
N THR A 28 31.89 -32.04 -20.84
CA THR A 28 32.52 -30.82 -20.31
C THR A 28 33.01 -29.92 -21.45
N ALA A 29 32.66 -28.63 -21.42
CA ALA A 29 33.14 -27.66 -22.38
C ALA A 29 34.64 -27.37 -22.13
N ALA A 30 35.45 -27.46 -23.19
CA ALA A 30 36.89 -27.21 -23.18
C ALA A 30 37.27 -25.88 -23.85
N GLY A 31 36.37 -25.25 -24.62
CA GLY A 31 36.66 -24.03 -25.37
C GLY A 31 35.48 -23.05 -25.47
N THR A 32 35.80 -21.77 -25.71
CA THR A 32 34.82 -20.68 -25.83
C THR A 32 34.28 -20.60 -27.26
N TYR A 33 33.21 -21.33 -27.54
CA TYR A 33 32.58 -21.39 -28.86
C TYR A 33 31.06 -21.66 -28.75
N ASN A 34 30.42 -21.90 -29.89
CA ASN A 34 29.01 -22.29 -29.99
C ASN A 34 28.75 -23.70 -29.44
N TRP A 35 27.60 -23.92 -28.83
CA TRP A 35 27.18 -25.23 -28.32
C TRP A 35 27.21 -26.30 -29.40
N SER A 36 26.76 -25.96 -30.61
CA SER A 36 26.73 -26.88 -31.76
C SER A 36 28.12 -27.31 -32.26
N ALA A 37 29.20 -26.63 -31.86
CA ALA A 37 30.54 -26.92 -32.35
C ALA A 37 31.20 -28.05 -31.55
N PRO A 38 31.65 -29.16 -32.18
CA PRO A 38 32.40 -30.22 -31.51
C PRO A 38 33.63 -29.72 -30.74
N ALA A 39 34.31 -28.70 -31.25
CA ALA A 39 35.49 -28.09 -30.61
C ALA A 39 35.20 -27.40 -29.27
N THR A 40 33.93 -27.11 -28.97
CA THR A 40 33.49 -26.61 -27.66
C THR A 40 33.68 -27.64 -26.57
N TRP A 41 33.58 -28.94 -26.91
CA TRP A 41 33.40 -30.01 -25.95
C TRP A 41 34.58 -30.96 -25.91
N GLN A 42 34.96 -31.37 -24.70
CA GLN A 42 36.02 -32.35 -24.50
C GLN A 42 35.64 -33.66 -25.21
N GLY A 43 36.54 -34.16 -26.04
CA GLY A 43 36.30 -35.37 -26.84
C GLY A 43 35.48 -35.15 -28.12
N GLY A 44 35.08 -33.92 -28.44
CA GLY A 44 34.35 -33.61 -29.68
C GLY A 44 32.88 -34.00 -29.69
N VAL A 45 32.32 -34.40 -28.54
CA VAL A 45 30.92 -34.81 -28.41
C VAL A 45 30.09 -33.62 -28.00
N VAL A 46 29.11 -33.22 -28.81
CA VAL A 46 28.15 -32.15 -28.46
C VAL A 46 27.10 -32.75 -27.52
N PRO A 47 26.86 -32.19 -26.31
CA PRO A 47 25.83 -32.69 -25.41
C PRO A 47 24.44 -32.48 -26.01
N GLY A 48 23.62 -33.52 -25.90
CA GLY A 48 22.21 -33.52 -26.28
C GLY A 48 21.35 -34.21 -25.23
N GLU A 49 20.18 -34.68 -25.64
CA GLU A 49 19.23 -35.35 -24.75
C GLU A 49 19.87 -36.61 -24.15
N GLY A 50 19.74 -36.76 -22.83
CA GLY A 50 20.37 -37.82 -22.05
C GLY A 50 21.75 -37.48 -21.49
N ASP A 51 22.38 -36.37 -21.90
CA ASP A 51 23.69 -35.95 -21.43
C ASP A 51 23.58 -34.81 -20.39
N ASN A 52 24.51 -34.78 -19.43
CA ASN A 52 24.69 -33.63 -18.54
C ASN A 52 25.79 -32.73 -19.11
N ALA A 53 25.57 -31.42 -19.15
CA ALA A 53 26.53 -30.46 -19.67
C ALA A 53 27.22 -29.67 -18.55
N VAL A 54 28.55 -29.53 -18.63
CA VAL A 54 29.33 -28.72 -17.70
C VAL A 54 30.14 -27.69 -18.49
N VAL A 55 29.87 -26.40 -18.28
CA VAL A 55 30.70 -25.33 -18.84
C VAL A 55 31.86 -25.07 -17.90
N SER A 56 33.10 -25.33 -18.32
CA SER A 56 34.29 -25.18 -17.48
C SER A 56 34.54 -23.72 -17.02
N PRO A 57 35.29 -23.51 -15.92
CA PRO A 57 35.75 -22.18 -15.54
C PRO A 57 36.41 -21.42 -16.68
N GLN A 58 36.17 -20.11 -16.77
CA GLN A 58 36.72 -19.21 -17.79
C GLN A 58 36.26 -19.47 -19.25
N VAL A 59 35.48 -20.52 -19.49
CA VAL A 59 34.86 -20.79 -20.80
C VAL A 59 33.57 -20.00 -20.94
N THR A 60 33.26 -19.53 -22.14
CA THR A 60 31.94 -19.02 -22.50
C THR A 60 31.32 -19.88 -23.60
N VAL A 61 30.16 -20.50 -23.35
CA VAL A 61 29.45 -21.29 -24.35
C VAL A 61 28.20 -20.55 -24.82
N ARG A 62 27.98 -20.50 -26.13
CA ARG A 62 26.76 -19.93 -26.73
C ARG A 62 25.85 -21.03 -27.27
N VAL A 63 24.69 -21.27 -26.65
CA VAL A 63 23.65 -22.16 -27.18
C VAL A 63 23.05 -21.51 -28.42
N ASP A 64 23.45 -21.99 -29.58
CA ASP A 64 23.16 -21.39 -30.90
C ASP A 64 22.15 -22.21 -31.72
N THR A 65 21.76 -23.39 -31.23
CA THR A 65 20.72 -24.26 -31.78
C THR A 65 19.78 -24.69 -30.68
N ASN A 66 18.54 -25.03 -31.02
CA ASN A 66 17.62 -25.66 -30.06
C ASN A 66 18.27 -26.93 -29.49
N THR A 67 18.29 -27.03 -28.17
CA THR A 67 19.04 -28.06 -27.46
C THR A 67 18.20 -28.60 -26.31
N THR A 68 18.14 -29.91 -26.19
CA THR A 68 17.62 -30.62 -25.01
C THR A 68 18.80 -31.25 -24.27
N ILE A 69 18.82 -31.18 -22.94
CA ILE A 69 19.83 -31.77 -22.06
C ILE A 69 19.20 -32.43 -20.84
N GLY A 70 19.99 -33.25 -20.14
CA GLY A 70 19.59 -33.97 -18.95
C GLY A 70 19.01 -35.36 -19.26
N GLU A 71 19.08 -36.23 -18.26
CA GLU A 71 18.59 -37.60 -18.34
C GLU A 71 17.07 -37.68 -18.22
N THR A 72 16.44 -38.47 -19.07
CA THR A 72 15.03 -38.83 -18.92
C THR A 72 14.87 -39.83 -17.78
N GLY A 73 14.01 -39.52 -16.81
CA GLY A 73 13.72 -40.45 -15.70
C GLY A 73 14.54 -40.25 -14.42
N HIS A 74 15.50 -39.31 -14.38
CA HIS A 74 16.33 -39.05 -13.20
C HIS A 74 16.23 -37.60 -12.72
N VAL A 75 16.39 -37.39 -11.41
CA VAL A 75 16.46 -36.05 -10.80
C VAL A 75 17.92 -35.72 -10.56
N GLY A 76 18.49 -34.85 -11.39
CA GLY A 76 19.88 -34.42 -11.27
C GLY A 76 20.15 -33.11 -11.98
N THR A 77 21.41 -32.65 -11.93
CA THR A 77 21.83 -31.42 -12.61
C THR A 77 22.08 -31.68 -14.09
N ALA A 78 21.25 -31.12 -14.96
CA ALA A 78 21.40 -31.22 -16.41
C ALA A 78 22.44 -30.22 -16.94
N LEU A 79 22.55 -29.03 -16.34
CA LEU A 79 23.52 -28.00 -16.72
C LEU A 79 24.23 -27.41 -15.51
N THR A 80 25.57 -27.40 -15.56
CA THR A 80 26.40 -26.65 -14.61
C THR A 80 27.21 -25.58 -15.33
N CYS A 81 26.96 -24.31 -15.03
CA CYS A 81 27.69 -23.17 -15.57
C CYS A 81 28.84 -22.77 -14.61
N ASN A 82 29.99 -23.45 -14.70
CA ASN A 82 31.22 -23.01 -14.02
C ASN A 82 31.97 -21.91 -14.81
N GLY A 83 31.65 -21.76 -16.09
CA GLY A 83 31.92 -20.60 -16.94
C GLY A 83 30.62 -19.86 -17.30
N ASN A 84 30.66 -18.97 -18.29
CA ASN A 84 29.46 -18.27 -18.74
C ASN A 84 28.70 -19.09 -19.80
N CYS A 85 27.38 -19.05 -19.76
CA CYS A 85 26.53 -19.65 -20.77
C CYS A 85 25.53 -18.62 -21.30
N THR A 86 25.38 -18.54 -22.62
CA THR A 86 24.41 -17.65 -23.27
C THR A 86 23.51 -18.45 -24.21
N VAL A 87 22.20 -18.34 -24.06
CA VAL A 87 21.21 -18.88 -25.01
C VAL A 87 20.87 -17.81 -26.02
N SER A 88 21.10 -18.10 -27.30
CA SER A 88 20.94 -17.14 -28.40
C SER A 88 19.47 -16.79 -28.64
N GLY A 89 19.19 -15.61 -29.18
CA GLY A 89 17.84 -15.23 -29.57
C GLY A 89 17.22 -16.21 -30.57
N GLY A 90 15.94 -16.56 -30.38
CA GLY A 90 15.23 -17.56 -31.17
C GLY A 90 15.58 -19.02 -30.86
N VAL A 91 16.49 -19.26 -29.89
CA VAL A 91 16.88 -20.62 -29.47
C VAL A 91 16.15 -21.02 -28.19
N THR A 92 15.70 -22.27 -28.15
CA THR A 92 15.12 -22.92 -26.97
C THR A 92 16.12 -23.86 -26.32
N LEU A 93 16.37 -23.68 -25.03
CA LEU A 93 17.04 -24.64 -24.16
C LEU A 93 15.99 -25.43 -23.37
N THR A 94 15.94 -26.75 -23.57
CA THR A 94 15.08 -27.66 -22.80
C THR A 94 15.94 -28.44 -21.80
N SER A 95 15.55 -28.44 -20.53
CA SER A 95 16.28 -29.12 -19.45
C SER A 95 15.42 -30.19 -18.77
N HIS A 96 15.89 -31.43 -18.77
CA HIS A 96 15.33 -32.55 -18.00
C HIS A 96 15.85 -32.60 -16.55
N GLY A 97 16.59 -31.60 -16.11
CA GLY A 97 17.15 -31.55 -14.77
C GLY A 97 17.33 -30.14 -14.24
N ASP A 98 17.96 -30.03 -13.08
CA ASP A 98 18.32 -28.77 -12.47
C ASP A 98 19.41 -28.05 -13.27
N ILE A 99 19.43 -26.73 -13.15
CA ILE A 99 20.45 -25.85 -13.71
C ILE A 99 21.18 -25.17 -12.56
N VAL A 100 22.51 -25.25 -12.53
CA VAL A 100 23.34 -24.63 -11.51
C VAL A 100 24.23 -23.57 -12.14
N ILE A 101 24.20 -22.34 -11.60
CA ILE A 101 25.07 -21.23 -12.01
C ILE A 101 26.08 -21.01 -10.91
N ALA A 102 27.36 -21.25 -11.21
CA ALA A 102 28.42 -21.15 -10.20
C ALA A 102 28.73 -19.68 -9.83
N ASP A 103 29.53 -19.53 -8.78
CA ASP A 103 29.97 -18.23 -8.27
C ASP A 103 30.66 -17.37 -9.35
N ALA A 104 30.28 -16.09 -9.42
CA ALA A 104 30.77 -15.10 -10.39
C ALA A 104 30.55 -15.47 -11.87
N ARG A 105 29.59 -16.36 -12.16
CA ARG A 105 29.22 -16.77 -13.53
C ARG A 105 27.83 -16.31 -13.91
N LYS A 106 27.56 -16.36 -15.21
CA LYS A 106 26.26 -15.96 -15.77
C LYS A 106 25.65 -17.06 -16.61
N LEU A 107 24.34 -17.24 -16.46
CA LEU A 107 23.49 -17.83 -17.48
C LEU A 107 22.62 -16.73 -18.07
N THR A 108 22.84 -16.42 -19.33
CA THR A 108 22.17 -15.32 -20.03
C THR A 108 21.23 -15.84 -21.11
N PHE A 109 20.04 -15.28 -21.20
CA PHE A 109 19.07 -15.51 -22.26
C PHE A 109 18.95 -14.24 -23.11
N ASP A 110 19.33 -14.31 -24.38
CA ASP A 110 19.21 -13.20 -25.34
C ASP A 110 17.73 -12.97 -25.73
N PRO A 111 17.35 -11.80 -26.29
CA PRO A 111 15.96 -11.53 -26.68
C PRO A 111 15.36 -12.61 -27.60
N GLY A 112 14.17 -13.09 -27.27
CA GLY A 112 13.46 -14.11 -28.05
C GLY A 112 13.95 -15.54 -27.81
N SER A 113 14.89 -15.75 -26.90
CA SER A 113 15.25 -17.10 -26.46
C SER A 113 14.22 -17.70 -25.48
N ALA A 114 14.30 -19.01 -25.27
CA ALA A 114 13.39 -19.74 -24.42
C ALA A 114 14.09 -20.73 -23.49
N LEU A 115 13.58 -20.88 -22.27
CA LEU A 115 13.89 -21.97 -21.35
C LEU A 115 12.64 -22.82 -21.11
N VAL A 116 12.77 -24.13 -21.29
CA VAL A 116 11.74 -25.12 -20.96
C VAL A 116 12.27 -26.11 -19.94
N MET A 117 11.72 -26.06 -18.73
CA MET A 117 11.97 -27.06 -17.68
C MET A 117 11.03 -28.26 -17.91
N ASP A 118 11.58 -29.43 -18.21
CA ASP A 118 10.78 -30.59 -18.60
C ASP A 118 11.04 -31.80 -17.70
N SER A 119 10.17 -31.97 -16.70
CA SER A 119 10.13 -33.17 -15.85
C SER A 119 9.04 -34.16 -16.26
N SER A 120 8.46 -34.03 -17.46
CA SER A 120 7.35 -34.88 -17.92
C SER A 120 7.72 -36.36 -18.04
N THR A 121 9.00 -36.64 -18.27
CA THR A 121 9.58 -37.99 -18.37
C THR A 121 10.11 -38.53 -17.03
N ILE A 122 10.13 -37.70 -15.99
CA ILE A 122 10.71 -38.06 -14.69
C ILE A 122 9.62 -38.60 -13.76
N GLN A 123 9.85 -39.77 -13.17
CA GLN A 123 8.90 -40.36 -12.23
C GLN A 123 8.64 -39.42 -11.05
N GLY A 124 7.36 -39.22 -10.72
CA GLY A 124 6.95 -38.31 -9.64
C GLY A 124 6.91 -36.83 -10.04
N ARG A 125 7.36 -36.47 -11.26
CA ARG A 125 7.29 -35.10 -11.81
C ARG A 125 7.83 -34.07 -10.80
N PRO A 126 9.11 -34.18 -10.42
CA PRO A 126 9.70 -33.30 -9.42
C PRO A 126 9.65 -31.84 -9.84
N VAL A 127 9.86 -30.98 -8.84
CA VAL A 127 10.11 -29.56 -9.07
C VAL A 127 11.55 -29.39 -9.54
N LEU A 128 11.74 -28.91 -10.77
CA LEU A 128 13.08 -28.59 -11.28
C LEU A 128 13.49 -27.17 -10.89
N SER A 129 14.79 -26.94 -10.70
CA SER A 129 15.28 -25.68 -10.13
C SER A 129 16.38 -25.05 -10.98
N ILE A 130 16.36 -23.73 -11.08
CA ILE A 130 17.54 -22.93 -11.47
C ILE A 130 18.17 -22.41 -10.18
N THR A 131 19.44 -22.71 -9.96
CA THR A 131 20.17 -22.38 -8.73
C THR A 131 21.37 -21.48 -9.00
N PRO A 132 21.22 -20.15 -8.89
CA PRO A 132 22.34 -19.23 -8.82
C PRO A 132 23.06 -19.34 -7.47
N GLN A 133 24.32 -19.78 -7.47
CA GLN A 133 25.14 -19.93 -6.27
C GLN A 133 25.94 -18.66 -5.97
N THR A 134 26.12 -18.32 -4.70
CA THR A 134 26.95 -17.19 -4.23
C THR A 134 26.80 -15.97 -5.14
N THR A 135 27.74 -15.53 -5.99
CA THR A 135 27.56 -14.36 -6.87
C THR A 135 27.14 -14.68 -8.32
N GLY A 136 26.72 -15.91 -8.59
CA GLY A 136 26.16 -16.33 -9.87
C GLY A 136 24.91 -15.54 -10.23
N VAL A 137 24.76 -15.23 -11.53
CA VAL A 137 23.71 -14.36 -12.05
C VAL A 137 22.87 -15.09 -13.08
N LEU A 138 21.55 -15.12 -12.87
CA LEU A 138 20.59 -15.45 -13.91
C LEU A 138 20.18 -14.16 -14.62
N VAL A 139 20.38 -14.10 -15.94
CA VAL A 139 20.07 -12.93 -16.77
C VAL A 139 19.04 -13.32 -17.84
N ALA A 140 17.91 -12.63 -17.87
CA ALA A 140 16.99 -12.64 -19.00
C ALA A 140 17.01 -11.25 -19.64
N ASN A 141 17.61 -11.13 -20.82
CA ASN A 141 17.88 -9.85 -21.47
C ASN A 141 16.90 -9.62 -22.63
N GLY A 142 15.60 -9.70 -22.36
CA GLY A 142 14.57 -9.42 -23.35
C GLY A 142 14.45 -7.93 -23.68
N ASN A 143 13.56 -7.59 -24.60
CA ASN A 143 13.13 -6.22 -24.85
C ASN A 143 11.64 -6.17 -25.23
N ALA A 144 11.07 -4.97 -25.31
CA ALA A 144 9.64 -4.75 -25.60
C ALA A 144 9.11 -5.43 -26.88
N ASN A 145 9.98 -5.75 -27.84
CA ASN A 145 9.61 -6.42 -29.08
C ASN A 145 9.90 -7.92 -29.09
N SER A 146 10.70 -8.41 -28.14
CA SER A 146 11.19 -9.78 -28.12
C SER A 146 11.52 -10.20 -26.69
N HIS A 147 10.53 -10.80 -26.03
CA HIS A 147 10.64 -11.27 -24.67
C HIS A 147 11.49 -12.55 -24.58
N VAL A 148 12.10 -12.79 -23.42
CA VAL A 148 12.61 -14.12 -23.06
C VAL A 148 11.46 -14.92 -22.49
N SER A 149 11.25 -16.15 -22.95
CA SER A 149 10.22 -17.03 -22.37
C SER A 149 10.85 -18.05 -21.43
N MET A 150 10.28 -18.23 -20.24
CA MET A 150 10.73 -19.23 -19.28
C MET A 150 9.51 -19.96 -18.73
N GLY A 151 9.50 -21.28 -18.85
CA GLY A 151 8.36 -22.07 -18.43
C GLY A 151 8.69 -23.55 -18.27
N LYS A 152 7.63 -24.33 -18.15
CA LYS A 152 7.70 -25.79 -18.10
C LYS A 152 7.03 -26.44 -19.30
N ALA A 153 7.46 -27.64 -19.66
CA ALA A 153 6.76 -28.42 -20.67
C ALA A 153 5.38 -28.88 -20.18
N ALA A 154 4.49 -29.19 -21.12
CA ALA A 154 3.19 -29.77 -20.83
C ALA A 154 3.37 -31.14 -20.14
N GLY A 155 2.59 -31.40 -19.10
CA GLY A 155 2.70 -32.65 -18.33
C GLY A 155 3.85 -32.67 -17.31
N SER A 156 4.77 -31.72 -17.34
CA SER A 156 5.83 -31.58 -16.34
C SER A 156 5.29 -31.18 -14.97
N GLY A 157 6.03 -31.59 -13.95
CA GLY A 157 5.97 -31.00 -12.62
C GLY A 157 6.38 -29.53 -12.67
N ASN A 158 6.25 -28.86 -11.53
CA ASN A 158 6.52 -27.44 -11.47
C ASN A 158 8.01 -27.11 -11.57
N TRP A 159 8.38 -25.83 -11.60
CA TRP A 159 9.77 -25.41 -11.58
C TRP A 159 9.96 -24.15 -10.73
N ASN A 160 11.17 -23.86 -10.28
CA ASN A 160 11.46 -22.67 -9.48
C ASN A 160 12.83 -22.06 -9.82
N ILE A 161 13.05 -20.86 -9.30
CA ILE A 161 14.39 -20.27 -9.19
C ILE A 161 14.71 -20.23 -7.69
N HIS A 162 15.70 -21.02 -7.27
CA HIS A 162 15.99 -21.25 -5.86
C HIS A 162 17.43 -20.86 -5.52
N PHE A 163 17.62 -20.23 -4.37
CA PHE A 163 18.94 -19.90 -3.84
C PHE A 163 19.21 -20.82 -2.64
N GLY A 164 20.05 -21.84 -2.82
CA GLY A 164 20.20 -22.97 -1.89
C GLY A 164 20.47 -22.59 -0.42
N GLY A 165 19.66 -23.03 0.55
CA GLY A 165 19.80 -22.62 1.96
C GLY A 165 21.23 -22.73 2.55
N GLY A 166 21.67 -21.69 3.25
CA GLY A 166 22.87 -21.71 4.11
C GLY A 166 23.92 -20.64 3.83
N ASN A 167 24.08 -20.18 2.59
CA ASN A 167 24.86 -18.98 2.26
C ASN A 167 24.67 -18.35 0.84
N PRO A 168 23.47 -18.27 0.22
CA PRO A 168 23.38 -17.70 -1.14
C PRO A 168 23.45 -16.19 -1.17
N ARG A 169 24.10 -15.68 -2.22
CA ARG A 169 24.18 -14.27 -2.58
C ARG A 169 23.77 -14.03 -4.04
N GLY A 170 23.04 -14.98 -4.61
CA GLY A 170 22.88 -15.06 -6.05
C GLY A 170 22.13 -13.83 -6.56
N GLN A 171 22.30 -13.53 -7.84
CA GLN A 171 21.74 -12.34 -8.45
C GLN A 171 20.74 -12.72 -9.54
N ILE A 172 19.76 -11.86 -9.71
CA ILE A 172 18.76 -11.97 -10.76
C ILE A 172 18.68 -10.63 -11.48
N ASP A 173 18.68 -10.73 -12.81
CA ASP A 173 18.57 -9.60 -13.71
C ASP A 173 17.61 -9.98 -14.85
N LEU A 174 16.31 -9.83 -14.61
CA LEU A 174 15.26 -10.16 -15.58
C LEU A 174 14.69 -8.89 -16.17
N HIS A 175 14.77 -8.78 -17.49
CA HIS A 175 14.21 -7.71 -18.29
C HIS A 175 13.34 -8.32 -19.39
N TYR A 176 12.08 -7.88 -19.49
CA TYR A 176 11.14 -8.35 -20.53
C TYR A 176 11.09 -9.88 -20.63
N ALA A 177 10.86 -10.54 -19.51
CA ALA A 177 10.78 -11.99 -19.42
C ALA A 177 9.35 -12.43 -19.08
N ASP A 178 8.88 -13.46 -19.77
CA ASP A 178 7.59 -14.10 -19.52
C ASP A 178 7.81 -15.41 -18.77
N LEU A 179 7.53 -15.39 -17.46
CA LEU A 179 7.66 -16.53 -16.55
C LEU A 179 6.31 -17.21 -16.37
N THR A 180 6.21 -18.46 -16.82
CA THR A 180 4.98 -19.25 -16.80
C THR A 180 5.11 -20.47 -15.89
N ASP A 181 4.06 -20.73 -15.11
CA ASP A 181 3.98 -21.92 -14.23
C ASP A 181 5.14 -22.07 -13.24
N LEU A 182 5.64 -20.95 -12.69
CA LEU A 182 6.68 -20.98 -11.66
C LEU A 182 6.06 -21.43 -10.32
N SER A 183 6.49 -22.60 -9.82
CA SER A 183 6.28 -23.23 -8.48
C SER A 183 5.35 -24.44 -8.30
N GLY A 184 5.77 -25.22 -7.28
CA GLY A 184 5.36 -26.53 -6.74
C GLY A 184 4.19 -26.66 -5.76
N SER A 185 3.68 -25.59 -5.14
CA SER A 185 2.66 -25.67 -4.06
C SER A 185 2.20 -24.28 -3.62
N PRO A 186 0.94 -24.07 -3.14
CA PRO A 186 0.43 -22.80 -2.62
C PRO A 186 1.32 -22.06 -1.62
N ASN A 187 2.18 -22.80 -0.89
CA ASN A 187 3.09 -22.26 0.11
C ASN A 187 4.56 -22.24 -0.35
N ALA A 188 4.90 -22.91 -1.45
CA ALA A 188 6.25 -22.90 -1.99
C ALA A 188 6.52 -21.56 -2.71
N ALA A 189 7.75 -21.08 -2.60
CA ALA A 189 8.20 -19.93 -3.35
C ALA A 189 8.46 -20.32 -4.81
N SER A 190 7.96 -19.52 -5.75
CA SER A 190 8.24 -19.65 -7.19
C SER A 190 9.66 -19.16 -7.50
N LEU A 191 9.98 -18.01 -6.94
CA LEU A 191 11.29 -17.41 -6.87
C LEU A 191 11.63 -17.23 -5.40
N ASP A 192 12.67 -17.92 -4.93
CA ASP A 192 12.99 -18.04 -3.52
C ASP A 192 14.32 -17.38 -3.15
N ILE A 193 14.32 -16.06 -3.04
CA ILE A 193 15.51 -15.25 -2.74
C ILE A 193 15.78 -15.33 -1.23
N PHE A 194 16.64 -16.24 -0.80
CA PHE A 194 17.15 -16.29 0.57
C PHE A 194 18.54 -15.68 0.68
N GLN A 195 18.67 -14.58 1.41
CA GLN A 195 19.95 -13.92 1.61
C GLN A 195 20.46 -14.03 3.05
N THR A 196 21.64 -14.58 3.27
CA THR A 196 22.30 -14.57 4.59
C THR A 196 23.61 -13.79 4.50
N GLY A 197 23.53 -12.46 4.47
CA GLY A 197 24.68 -11.56 4.39
C GLY A 197 25.14 -11.21 2.97
N GLY A 198 26.09 -10.27 2.87
CA GLY A 198 26.66 -9.80 1.59
C GLY A 198 25.78 -8.82 0.80
N THR A 199 26.18 -8.53 -0.44
CA THR A 199 25.48 -7.66 -1.40
C THR A 199 24.84 -8.53 -2.49
N GLY A 200 23.51 -8.53 -2.56
CA GLY A 200 22.73 -9.12 -3.66
C GLY A 200 22.19 -8.04 -4.59
N SER A 201 21.86 -8.41 -5.83
CA SER A 201 21.17 -7.53 -6.77
C SER A 201 20.03 -8.31 -7.41
N TYR A 202 18.81 -7.83 -7.22
CA TYR A 202 17.59 -8.43 -7.72
C TYR A 202 16.85 -7.37 -8.54
N VAL A 203 17.00 -7.45 -9.85
CA VAL A 203 16.35 -6.57 -10.82
C VAL A 203 15.36 -7.40 -11.60
N ILE A 204 14.10 -7.02 -11.54
CA ILE A 204 13.00 -7.66 -12.27
C ILE A 204 12.17 -6.52 -12.86
N ASP A 205 12.26 -6.38 -14.17
CA ASP A 205 11.73 -5.23 -14.89
C ASP A 205 10.98 -5.65 -16.16
N HIS A 206 9.78 -5.10 -16.37
CA HIS A 206 8.90 -5.41 -17.50
C HIS A 206 8.60 -6.92 -17.68
N CYS A 207 8.58 -7.69 -16.60
CA CYS A 207 8.34 -9.13 -16.65
C CYS A 207 6.86 -9.50 -16.44
N THR A 208 6.43 -10.60 -17.06
CA THR A 208 5.10 -11.18 -16.86
C THR A 208 5.19 -12.46 -16.06
N PHE A 209 4.37 -12.60 -15.02
CA PHE A 209 4.24 -13.80 -14.21
C PHE A 209 2.84 -14.40 -14.42
N THR A 210 2.76 -15.52 -15.13
CA THR A 210 1.48 -16.18 -15.46
C THR A 210 1.38 -17.52 -14.75
N ARG A 211 0.32 -17.74 -13.97
CA ARG A 211 0.12 -18.97 -13.17
C ARG A 211 1.33 -19.31 -12.27
N SER A 212 2.05 -18.26 -11.85
CA SER A 212 3.31 -18.35 -11.11
C SER A 212 3.11 -17.95 -9.65
N ALA A 213 3.48 -18.78 -8.69
CA ALA A 213 3.28 -18.53 -7.26
C ALA A 213 4.00 -17.29 -6.73
N ARG A 214 3.93 -17.10 -5.41
CA ARG A 214 4.59 -15.97 -4.74
C ARG A 214 6.08 -15.93 -5.01
N ILE A 215 6.60 -14.74 -5.26
CA ILE A 215 8.01 -14.41 -5.09
C ILE A 215 8.26 -14.27 -3.60
N LEU A 216 9.12 -15.11 -3.03
CA LEU A 216 9.56 -15.00 -1.65
C LEU A 216 10.95 -14.40 -1.63
N VAL A 217 11.08 -13.32 -0.88
CA VAL A 217 12.36 -12.67 -0.59
C VAL A 217 12.55 -12.71 0.90
N SER A 218 13.67 -13.24 1.35
CA SER A 218 13.98 -13.41 2.77
C SER A 218 15.34 -12.80 3.07
N ASN A 219 15.40 -12.04 4.16
CA ASN A 219 16.64 -11.53 4.74
C ASN A 219 17.46 -10.58 3.86
N LEU A 220 16.80 -9.70 3.08
CA LEU A 220 17.47 -8.66 2.29
C LEU A 220 18.39 -7.80 3.17
N THR A 221 19.69 -7.81 2.89
CA THR A 221 20.66 -7.04 3.69
C THR A 221 20.58 -5.55 3.39
N ALA A 222 21.22 -4.73 4.23
CA ALA A 222 21.28 -3.29 4.01
C ALA A 222 21.94 -2.91 2.66
N THR A 223 22.87 -3.72 2.14
CA THR A 223 23.62 -3.39 0.91
C THR A 223 23.04 -3.97 -0.36
N SER A 224 22.02 -4.83 -0.26
CA SER A 224 21.49 -5.53 -1.45
C SER A 224 20.52 -4.68 -2.21
N ASN A 225 20.47 -4.69 -3.52
CA ASN A 225 19.45 -3.98 -4.31
C ASN A 225 18.24 -4.88 -4.56
N PHE A 226 17.04 -4.30 -4.45
CA PHE A 226 15.80 -4.93 -4.85
C PHE A 226 14.98 -3.93 -5.67
N ILE A 227 14.95 -4.14 -6.98
CA ILE A 227 14.28 -3.29 -7.95
C ILE A 227 13.26 -4.16 -8.68
N PHE A 228 11.98 -3.86 -8.46
CA PHE A 228 10.87 -4.59 -9.02
C PHE A 228 9.96 -3.59 -9.74
N THR A 229 10.07 -3.50 -11.06
CA THR A 229 9.44 -2.42 -11.85
C THR A 229 8.66 -2.93 -13.05
N ASN A 230 7.49 -2.33 -13.31
CA ASN A 230 6.69 -2.57 -14.52
C ASN A 230 6.31 -4.05 -14.74
N ASN A 231 6.20 -4.85 -13.68
CA ASN A 231 5.89 -6.26 -13.77
C ASN A 231 4.40 -6.52 -13.67
N THR A 232 3.92 -7.60 -14.28
CA THR A 232 2.50 -7.97 -14.25
C THR A 232 2.30 -9.41 -13.78
N PHE A 233 1.45 -9.61 -12.79
CA PHE A 233 0.99 -10.93 -12.36
C PHE A 233 -0.41 -11.24 -12.92
N THR A 234 -0.60 -12.44 -13.47
CA THR A 234 -1.89 -12.91 -13.97
C THR A 234 -2.16 -14.39 -13.65
N GLY A 235 -3.43 -14.71 -13.36
CA GLY A 235 -3.96 -16.08 -13.38
C GLY A 235 -3.48 -16.98 -12.25
N ASN A 236 -3.13 -16.44 -11.08
CA ASN A 236 -2.44 -17.18 -10.03
C ASN A 236 -3.35 -17.86 -8.97
N ASP A 237 -4.47 -18.47 -9.40
CA ASP A 237 -5.66 -18.79 -8.58
C ASP A 237 -5.44 -19.61 -7.30
N ALA A 238 -4.31 -20.31 -7.17
CA ALA A 238 -4.01 -21.15 -6.03
C ALA A 238 -3.23 -20.46 -4.88
N TYR A 239 -2.75 -19.22 -5.04
CA TYR A 239 -1.73 -18.66 -4.14
C TYR A 239 -2.19 -17.45 -3.32
N ARG A 240 -1.59 -17.29 -2.14
CA ARG A 240 -1.97 -16.26 -1.15
C ARG A 240 -1.48 -14.86 -1.48
N GLU A 241 -0.28 -14.72 -2.05
CA GLU A 241 0.43 -13.45 -2.26
C GLU A 241 1.17 -13.48 -3.61
N ASN A 242 1.35 -12.34 -4.29
CA ASN A 242 2.25 -12.28 -5.46
C ASN A 242 3.72 -12.08 -5.01
N LEU A 243 3.93 -11.24 -4.00
CA LEU A 243 5.25 -10.90 -3.48
C LEU A 243 5.21 -10.94 -1.95
N LYS A 244 6.15 -11.66 -1.36
CA LYS A 244 6.42 -11.62 0.07
C LYS A 244 7.89 -11.31 0.31
N VAL A 245 8.17 -10.14 0.87
CA VAL A 245 9.47 -9.81 1.45
C VAL A 245 9.39 -10.05 2.95
N SER A 246 10.32 -10.83 3.49
CA SER A 246 10.43 -11.17 4.90
C SER A 246 11.84 -10.84 5.38
N GLY A 247 11.99 -10.29 6.59
CA GLY A 247 13.30 -10.21 7.21
C GLY A 247 14.30 -9.21 6.65
N HIS A 248 13.88 -8.16 5.94
CA HIS A 248 14.85 -7.20 5.40
C HIS A 248 15.44 -6.24 6.45
N ALA A 249 16.64 -5.75 6.19
CA ALA A 249 17.27 -4.62 6.89
C ALA A 249 16.95 -3.28 6.20
N ALA A 250 17.12 -2.17 6.91
CA ALA A 250 17.07 -0.84 6.31
C ALA A 250 18.20 -0.70 5.26
N PRO A 251 17.92 -0.17 4.06
CA PRO A 251 18.93 -0.05 3.02
C PRO A 251 20.01 0.96 3.41
N ALA A 252 21.26 0.64 3.07
CA ALA A 252 22.37 1.56 3.12
C ALA A 252 22.19 2.65 2.06
N GLN A 253 22.82 3.81 2.26
CA GLN A 253 22.77 4.90 1.29
C GLN A 253 23.18 4.40 -0.12
N GLY A 254 22.41 4.77 -1.15
CA GLY A 254 22.63 4.34 -2.54
C GLY A 254 22.09 2.96 -2.89
N THR A 255 21.49 2.23 -1.95
CA THR A 255 20.85 0.93 -2.20
C THR A 255 19.38 1.10 -2.54
N GLY A 256 18.94 0.52 -3.66
CA GLY A 256 17.56 0.61 -4.15
C GLY A 256 16.61 -0.39 -3.47
N ARG A 257 15.47 0.09 -2.96
CA ARG A 257 14.29 -0.69 -2.54
C ARG A 257 13.09 -0.13 -3.30
N ILE A 258 12.80 -0.64 -4.49
CA ILE A 258 11.85 -0.01 -5.41
C ILE A 258 10.79 -1.02 -5.81
N LEU A 259 9.52 -0.66 -5.59
CA LEU A 259 8.35 -1.27 -6.22
C LEU A 259 7.67 -0.19 -7.06
N ALA A 260 7.79 -0.21 -8.38
CA ALA A 260 7.15 0.81 -9.21
C ALA A 260 6.46 0.30 -10.47
N GLY A 261 5.30 0.84 -10.81
CA GLY A 261 4.61 0.50 -12.08
C GLY A 261 4.08 -0.93 -12.16
N ASN A 262 4.04 -1.69 -11.06
CA ASN A 262 3.67 -3.11 -11.11
C ASN A 262 2.16 -3.32 -11.03
N VAL A 263 1.71 -4.48 -11.51
CA VAL A 263 0.35 -4.99 -11.39
C VAL A 263 0.36 -6.28 -10.58
N PHE A 264 -0.17 -6.20 -9.37
CA PHE A 264 -0.37 -7.33 -8.48
C PHE A 264 -1.86 -7.69 -8.44
N ASP A 265 -2.18 -8.90 -8.86
CA ASP A 265 -3.55 -9.44 -8.81
C ASP A 265 -3.89 -10.09 -7.46
N ARG A 266 -2.89 -10.18 -6.57
CA ARG A 266 -2.94 -10.69 -5.19
C ARG A 266 -2.20 -9.77 -4.21
N PRO A 267 -2.39 -10.01 -2.90
CA PRO A 267 -1.65 -9.31 -1.86
C PRO A 267 -0.14 -9.26 -2.08
N VAL A 268 0.42 -8.09 -1.75
CA VAL A 268 1.86 -7.88 -1.55
C VAL A 268 2.13 -7.74 -0.07
N TRP A 269 3.12 -8.48 0.42
CA TRP A 269 3.51 -8.48 1.82
C TRP A 269 4.98 -8.06 1.98
N ILE A 270 5.24 -6.98 2.71
CA ILE A 270 6.58 -6.55 3.10
C ILE A 270 6.65 -6.60 4.63
N ALA A 271 7.18 -7.71 5.16
CA ALA A 271 7.46 -7.90 6.57
C ALA A 271 8.94 -7.69 6.85
N SER A 272 9.24 -6.93 7.88
CA SER A 272 10.59 -6.83 8.43
C SER A 272 10.75 -7.71 9.67
N ASN A 273 11.90 -8.40 9.80
CA ASN A 273 12.34 -8.99 11.07
C ASN A 273 12.98 -7.87 11.92
N GLY A 274 12.25 -6.78 12.11
CA GLY A 274 12.62 -5.72 13.04
C GLY A 274 13.22 -4.42 12.46
N ALA A 275 13.42 -4.30 11.14
CA ALA A 275 13.99 -3.10 10.52
C ALA A 275 12.98 -2.18 9.80
N GLY A 276 11.67 -2.36 10.02
CA GLY A 276 10.64 -1.52 9.43
C GLY A 276 10.48 -1.67 7.91
N ILE A 277 9.57 -0.91 7.28
CA ILE A 277 9.53 -0.69 5.81
C ILE A 277 10.56 0.38 5.37
N GLY A 278 11.66 0.53 6.11
CA GLY A 278 12.65 1.58 5.89
C GLY A 278 13.20 1.60 4.45
N GLY A 279 13.20 2.77 3.82
CA GLY A 279 13.85 3.07 2.54
C GLY A 279 13.13 2.59 1.27
N TRP A 280 11.93 2.01 1.38
CA TRP A 280 11.15 1.59 0.21
C TRP A 280 10.54 2.78 -0.54
N THR A 281 10.69 2.78 -1.87
CA THR A 281 9.96 3.63 -2.81
C THR A 281 8.87 2.79 -3.46
N ILE A 282 7.60 3.11 -3.20
CA ILE A 282 6.44 2.38 -3.70
C ILE A 282 5.59 3.34 -4.52
N ASP A 283 5.70 3.28 -5.85
CA ASP A 283 5.12 4.28 -6.75
C ASP A 283 4.39 3.71 -7.96
N GLY A 284 3.18 4.19 -8.26
CA GLY A 284 2.53 3.84 -9.54
C GLY A 284 2.08 2.39 -9.66
N ASN A 285 1.87 1.67 -8.55
CA ASN A 285 1.49 0.25 -8.57
C ASN A 285 -0.03 0.06 -8.53
N PHE A 286 -0.51 -1.03 -9.13
CA PHE A 286 -1.86 -1.55 -8.94
C PHE A 286 -1.81 -2.74 -7.97
N PHE A 287 -2.45 -2.62 -6.81
CA PHE A 287 -2.61 -3.68 -5.82
C PHE A 287 -4.05 -4.17 -5.80
N SER A 288 -4.24 -5.48 -5.81
CA SER A 288 -5.56 -6.10 -5.71
C SER A 288 -5.56 -7.28 -4.76
N SER A 289 -6.54 -7.35 -3.85
CA SER A 289 -6.89 -8.56 -3.12
C SER A 289 -8.22 -9.11 -3.61
N ARG A 290 -8.16 -10.06 -4.57
CA ARG A 290 -9.32 -10.87 -4.97
C ARG A 290 -9.36 -12.24 -4.28
N TYR A 291 -8.39 -12.52 -3.41
CA TYR A 291 -8.23 -13.83 -2.79
C TYR A 291 -9.05 -13.95 -1.50
N GLN A 292 -9.72 -15.08 -1.32
CA GLN A 292 -10.80 -15.32 -0.34
C GLN A 292 -10.41 -15.20 1.14
N ASP A 293 -9.15 -14.98 1.49
CA ASP A 293 -8.69 -15.01 2.88
C ASP A 293 -8.83 -13.68 3.62
N GLY A 294 -9.41 -12.65 2.99
CA GLY A 294 -9.66 -11.36 3.63
C GLY A 294 -8.36 -10.69 4.08
N ARG A 295 -7.29 -10.81 3.31
CA ARG A 295 -6.06 -10.03 3.51
C ARG A 295 -6.10 -8.69 2.78
N PRO A 296 -5.36 -7.69 3.27
CA PRO A 296 -5.13 -6.46 2.54
C PRO A 296 -4.43 -6.71 1.20
N ALA A 297 -4.72 -5.88 0.20
CA ALA A 297 -4.02 -5.86 -1.08
C ALA A 297 -2.53 -5.51 -0.92
N PHE A 298 -2.21 -4.70 0.10
CA PHE A 298 -0.84 -4.41 0.49
C PHE A 298 -0.68 -4.43 2.01
N VAL A 299 0.32 -5.16 2.50
CA VAL A 299 0.70 -5.20 3.91
C VAL A 299 2.18 -4.83 4.02
N ALA A 300 2.46 -3.77 4.77
CA ALA A 300 3.78 -3.47 5.28
C ALA A 300 3.74 -3.59 6.80
N ASP A 301 4.25 -4.70 7.32
CA ASP A 301 4.26 -4.96 8.76
C ASP A 301 5.67 -4.92 9.33
N THR A 302 5.76 -4.45 10.57
CA THR A 302 7.02 -4.30 11.27
C THR A 302 7.00 -5.14 12.51
N GLY A 303 8.00 -6.02 12.62
CA GLY A 303 8.32 -6.65 13.90
C GLY A 303 8.53 -5.61 15.01
N THR A 304 8.46 -6.06 16.24
CA THR A 304 8.33 -5.25 17.47
C THR A 304 9.54 -4.37 17.86
N THR A 305 10.52 -4.08 16.99
CA THR A 305 11.84 -3.55 17.41
C THR A 305 12.21 -2.16 16.88
N THR A 306 12.88 -1.36 17.70
CA THR A 306 13.02 0.11 17.69
C THR A 306 13.94 0.77 16.64
N SER A 307 14.34 0.14 15.54
CA SER A 307 15.21 0.77 14.53
C SER A 307 14.43 1.42 13.38
N THR A 308 15.06 2.40 12.70
CA THR A 308 14.56 3.31 11.65
C THR A 308 13.60 2.68 10.62
N ARG A 309 12.39 3.25 10.44
CA ARG A 309 11.27 2.63 9.70
C ARG A 309 10.62 3.50 8.62
N ASP A 310 11.29 4.57 8.19
CA ASP A 310 10.69 5.49 7.23
C ASP A 310 10.73 4.90 5.82
N PHE A 311 9.57 4.65 5.23
CA PHE A 311 9.53 4.41 3.79
C PHE A 311 9.85 5.73 3.05
N THR A 312 10.51 5.62 1.91
CA THR A 312 10.89 6.79 1.10
C THR A 312 9.66 7.45 0.50
N SER A 313 8.76 6.66 -0.09
CA SER A 313 7.47 7.12 -0.59
C SER A 313 6.47 5.98 -0.73
N PHE A 314 5.18 6.29 -0.55
CA PHE A 314 4.06 5.46 -0.95
C PHE A 314 3.11 6.34 -1.75
N SER A 315 3.30 6.39 -3.07
CA SER A 315 2.66 7.38 -3.94
C SER A 315 2.05 6.83 -5.22
N ASN A 316 1.03 7.52 -5.74
CA ASN A 316 0.46 7.22 -7.06
C ASN A 316 0.01 5.76 -7.21
N ASN A 317 -0.34 5.07 -6.13
CA ASN A 317 -0.78 3.68 -6.17
C ASN A 317 -2.29 3.61 -6.28
N PHE A 318 -2.77 2.54 -6.89
CA PHE A 318 -4.17 2.15 -6.92
C PHE A 318 -4.31 0.87 -6.12
N ALA A 319 -5.20 0.86 -5.13
CA ALA A 319 -5.41 -0.30 -4.27
C ALA A 319 -6.90 -0.70 -4.27
N TYR A 320 -7.14 -1.99 -4.50
CA TYR A 320 -8.46 -2.56 -4.72
C TYR A 320 -8.71 -3.81 -3.86
N THR A 321 -9.88 -3.87 -3.22
CA THR A 321 -10.37 -5.08 -2.53
C THR A 321 -11.86 -5.25 -2.76
N THR A 322 -12.33 -6.49 -2.69
CA THR A 322 -13.76 -6.83 -2.59
C THR A 322 -14.16 -7.26 -1.19
N PHE A 323 -13.24 -7.17 -0.22
CA PHE A 323 -13.45 -7.61 1.15
C PHE A 323 -13.69 -6.43 2.07
N ASN A 324 -14.40 -6.71 3.17
CA ASN A 324 -14.69 -5.75 4.23
C ASN A 324 -13.53 -5.71 5.25
N ASN A 325 -12.33 -5.46 4.74
CA ASN A 325 -11.08 -5.40 5.49
C ASN A 325 -10.23 -4.26 4.94
N ASP A 326 -9.12 -3.98 5.61
CA ASP A 326 -8.16 -2.97 5.16
C ASP A 326 -7.69 -3.28 3.74
N VAL A 327 -7.79 -2.32 2.82
CA VAL A 327 -7.16 -2.47 1.49
C VAL A 327 -5.64 -2.45 1.63
N VAL A 328 -5.14 -1.52 2.44
CA VAL A 328 -3.72 -1.26 2.65
C VAL A 328 -3.46 -1.14 4.14
N SER A 329 -2.48 -1.90 4.63
CA SER A 329 -1.99 -1.79 6.00
C SER A 329 -0.52 -1.43 5.99
N ILE A 330 -0.17 -0.25 6.52
CA ILE A 330 1.20 0.24 6.61
C ILE A 330 1.54 0.54 8.07
N ASN A 331 2.51 -0.21 8.57
CA ASN A 331 3.17 0.02 9.84
C ASN A 331 4.53 0.67 9.54
N GLY A 332 4.63 1.99 9.71
CA GLY A 332 5.82 2.75 9.34
C GLY A 332 5.57 4.25 9.36
N SER A 333 6.64 5.03 9.39
CA SER A 333 6.59 6.49 9.33
C SER A 333 6.87 6.95 7.90
N GLY A 334 6.38 8.13 7.50
CA GLY A 334 6.55 8.65 6.13
C GLY A 334 5.29 9.30 5.56
N THR A 335 5.26 9.44 4.22
CA THR A 335 4.19 10.14 3.51
C THR A 335 3.46 9.21 2.52
N ILE A 336 2.20 8.90 2.83
CA ILE A 336 1.26 8.15 2.00
C ILE A 336 0.49 9.17 1.18
N GLU A 337 0.82 9.32 -0.11
CA GLU A 337 0.28 10.41 -0.92
C GLU A 337 -0.22 10.09 -2.31
N ASN A 338 -1.23 10.83 -2.75
CA ASN A 338 -1.73 10.72 -4.12
C ASN A 338 -2.10 9.27 -4.51
N ASN A 339 -2.70 8.50 -3.60
CA ASN A 339 -3.17 7.16 -3.90
C ASN A 339 -4.67 7.16 -4.16
N TYR A 340 -5.14 6.16 -4.90
CA TYR A 340 -6.55 5.89 -5.12
C TYR A 340 -6.92 4.56 -4.47
N PHE A 341 -7.79 4.60 -3.46
CA PHE A 341 -8.24 3.41 -2.78
C PHE A 341 -9.70 3.12 -3.16
N TYR A 342 -9.96 1.90 -3.63
CA TYR A 342 -11.29 1.45 -4.00
C TYR A 342 -11.67 0.18 -3.24
N VAL A 343 -12.82 0.19 -2.57
CA VAL A 343 -13.37 -0.98 -1.86
C VAL A 343 -14.73 -1.33 -2.44
N SER A 344 -14.90 -2.58 -2.88
CA SER A 344 -16.19 -3.11 -3.36
C SER A 344 -16.94 -3.88 -2.28
N ALA A 345 -17.02 -3.34 -1.07
CA ALA A 345 -17.65 -4.00 0.08
C ALA A 345 -18.42 -2.98 0.94
N ASP A 346 -19.44 -3.47 1.64
CA ASP A 346 -20.10 -2.71 2.71
C ASP A 346 -19.11 -2.48 3.86
N ASN A 347 -19.22 -1.35 4.58
CA ASN A 347 -18.31 -0.97 5.67
C ASN A 347 -16.81 -0.90 5.27
N PRO A 348 -16.45 -0.17 4.21
CA PRO A 348 -15.11 -0.22 3.63
C PRO A 348 -14.00 0.28 4.57
N HIS A 349 -12.98 -0.55 4.85
CA HIS A 349 -11.75 -0.11 5.54
C HIS A 349 -10.62 0.07 4.52
N PHE A 350 -10.10 1.28 4.33
CA PHE A 350 -9.15 1.54 3.23
C PHE A 350 -7.70 1.46 3.68
N LEU A 351 -7.31 2.30 4.63
CA LEU A 351 -5.92 2.47 5.04
C LEU A 351 -5.73 2.28 6.55
N ALA A 352 -5.06 1.20 6.94
CA ALA A 352 -4.46 1.06 8.25
C ALA A 352 -3.12 1.79 8.24
N ALA A 353 -3.00 2.87 9.01
CA ALA A 353 -1.73 3.57 9.15
C ALA A 353 -1.30 3.61 10.62
N MET A 354 -0.12 3.08 10.91
CA MET A 354 0.45 3.07 12.26
C MET A 354 1.89 3.53 12.22
N SER A 355 2.28 4.40 13.16
CA SER A 355 3.70 4.74 13.36
C SER A 355 4.16 4.05 14.61
N THR A 356 5.25 3.34 14.49
CA THR A 356 5.98 2.74 15.61
C THR A 356 7.16 3.59 16.07
N GLU A 357 7.26 4.85 15.61
CA GLU A 357 8.31 5.79 16.02
C GLU A 357 7.72 7.04 16.66
N SER A 358 8.23 7.41 17.83
CA SER A 358 7.60 8.47 18.62
C SER A 358 7.87 9.90 18.13
N SER A 359 8.87 10.07 17.27
CA SER A 359 9.35 11.39 16.85
C SER A 359 8.96 11.76 15.43
N ARG A 360 8.27 10.86 14.70
CA ARG A 360 8.02 11.04 13.28
C ARG A 360 6.55 10.94 12.92
N PRO A 361 6.00 11.95 12.22
CA PRO A 361 4.62 11.93 11.81
C PRO A 361 4.39 10.98 10.62
N ILE A 362 3.19 10.41 10.57
CA ILE A 362 2.64 9.85 9.32
C ILE A 362 1.84 10.95 8.63
N ASN A 363 2.12 11.18 7.36
CA ASN A 363 1.33 12.09 6.53
C ASN A 363 0.50 11.27 5.54
N VAL A 364 -0.82 11.28 5.70
CA VAL A 364 -1.78 10.75 4.74
C VAL A 364 -2.34 11.92 3.95
N LYS A 365 -1.82 12.15 2.73
CA LYS A 365 -2.16 13.37 1.97
C LYS A 365 -2.58 13.18 0.53
N GLY A 366 -3.55 13.96 0.06
CA GLY A 366 -3.90 13.96 -1.36
C GLY A 366 -4.56 12.68 -1.87
N ASN A 367 -4.94 11.74 -1.00
CA ASN A 367 -5.50 10.46 -1.40
C ASN A 367 -6.99 10.58 -1.75
N ILE A 368 -7.48 9.64 -2.56
CA ILE A 368 -8.89 9.52 -2.92
C ILE A 368 -9.43 8.19 -2.42
N PHE A 369 -10.57 8.22 -1.73
CA PHE A 369 -11.25 7.05 -1.19
C PHE A 369 -12.62 6.89 -1.85
N GLU A 370 -12.86 5.74 -2.48
CA GLU A 370 -14.12 5.40 -3.15
C GLU A 370 -14.63 4.01 -2.73
N SER A 371 -15.90 3.92 -2.34
CA SER A 371 -16.56 2.63 -2.11
C SER A 371 -17.61 2.35 -3.18
N GLY A 372 -17.71 1.09 -3.57
CA GLY A 372 -18.85 0.54 -4.31
C GLY A 372 -19.80 -0.28 -3.44
N GLY A 373 -19.59 -0.33 -2.12
CA GLY A 373 -20.52 -0.93 -1.15
C GLY A 373 -21.79 -0.11 -0.99
N LYS A 374 -22.78 -0.59 -0.23
CA LYS A 374 -24.08 0.09 0.00
C LYS A 374 -24.15 0.85 1.32
N ASP A 375 -23.11 0.72 2.14
CA ASP A 375 -23.05 1.23 3.50
C ASP A 375 -21.94 2.29 3.63
N ASP A 376 -22.19 3.30 4.46
CA ASP A 376 -21.29 4.42 4.73
C ASP A 376 -20.56 4.32 6.08
N ASP A 377 -20.67 3.18 6.77
CA ASP A 377 -20.07 2.92 8.09
C ASP A 377 -18.54 2.64 8.11
N GLY A 378 -17.87 2.60 6.95
CA GLY A 378 -16.44 2.25 6.85
C GLY A 378 -15.44 3.34 7.25
N ASP A 379 -14.14 3.03 7.19
CA ASP A 379 -13.03 3.89 7.61
C ASP A 379 -12.02 4.16 6.48
N CYS A 380 -11.91 5.41 6.03
CA CYS A 380 -10.89 5.81 5.06
C CYS A 380 -9.47 5.70 5.62
N VAL A 381 -9.25 6.21 6.84
CA VAL A 381 -7.96 6.11 7.53
C VAL A 381 -8.22 5.63 8.94
N PHE A 382 -7.61 4.52 9.34
CA PHE A 382 -7.75 4.05 10.70
C PHE A 382 -6.39 3.79 11.35
N ALA A 383 -6.30 4.15 12.63
CA ALA A 383 -5.10 3.98 13.43
C ALA A 383 -5.23 2.69 14.24
N SER A 384 -4.73 1.56 13.71
CA SER A 384 -4.79 0.27 14.40
C SER A 384 -3.99 0.24 15.71
N VAL A 385 -4.28 -0.70 16.61
CA VAL A 385 -3.64 -0.80 17.94
C VAL A 385 -2.20 -1.25 17.80
N LEU A 386 -1.28 -0.48 18.39
CA LEU A 386 0.06 -0.96 18.63
C LEU A 386 0.12 -1.67 19.98
N PRO A 387 0.85 -2.80 20.09
CA PRO A 387 1.10 -3.45 21.38
C PRO A 387 1.88 -2.56 22.37
N VAL A 388 2.57 -1.53 21.87
CA VAL A 388 3.42 -0.64 22.66
C VAL A 388 2.93 0.80 22.50
N PRO A 389 2.68 1.54 23.59
CA PRO A 389 2.26 2.94 23.55
C PRO A 389 3.46 3.81 23.14
N ILE A 390 3.56 4.13 21.85
CA ILE A 390 4.60 4.99 21.30
C ILE A 390 3.91 6.28 20.84
N PRO A 391 4.29 7.47 21.37
CA PRO A 391 3.59 8.70 21.00
C PRO A 391 3.86 9.14 19.58
N TYR A 392 2.88 9.22 18.68
CA TYR A 392 3.13 9.68 17.31
C TYR A 392 2.05 10.62 16.79
N THR A 393 2.38 11.37 15.74
CA THR A 393 1.44 12.28 15.07
C THR A 393 0.99 11.69 13.74
N MET A 394 -0.31 11.72 13.46
CA MET A 394 -0.87 11.41 12.15
C MET A 394 -1.49 12.68 11.56
N ASN A 395 -1.00 13.13 10.41
CA ASN A 395 -1.53 14.25 9.65
C ASN A 395 -2.33 13.71 8.46
N ILE A 396 -3.63 14.00 8.41
CA ILE A 396 -4.57 13.57 7.38
C ILE A 396 -5.04 14.82 6.64
N PHE A 397 -4.53 15.09 5.43
CA PHE A 397 -4.82 16.35 4.75
C PHE A 397 -4.87 16.32 3.23
N GLY A 398 -5.66 17.18 2.61
CA GLY A 398 -5.80 17.20 1.15
C GLY A 398 -6.49 15.96 0.58
N ASN A 399 -7.10 15.11 1.42
CA ASN A 399 -7.75 13.89 0.95
C ASN A 399 -9.18 14.16 0.46
N ILE A 400 -9.65 13.35 -0.48
CA ILE A 400 -11.01 13.39 -1.01
C ILE A 400 -11.70 12.07 -0.68
N VAL A 401 -12.81 12.13 0.05
CA VAL A 401 -13.71 10.98 0.25
C VAL A 401 -14.89 11.15 -0.68
N LEU A 402 -15.04 10.25 -1.64
CA LEU A 402 -16.08 10.31 -2.67
C LEU A 402 -17.45 9.89 -2.12
N PRO A 403 -18.56 10.35 -2.72
CA PRO A 403 -19.87 9.85 -2.39
C PRO A 403 -20.02 8.42 -2.91
N GLU A 404 -20.68 7.57 -2.14
CA GLU A 404 -20.99 6.21 -2.53
C GLU A 404 -22.17 6.24 -3.55
N PRO A 405 -22.03 5.63 -4.74
CA PRO A 405 -22.99 5.76 -5.83
C PRO A 405 -24.43 5.29 -5.53
N ALA A 406 -24.60 4.19 -4.79
CA ALA A 406 -25.88 3.51 -4.58
C ALA A 406 -26.74 4.15 -3.47
N SER A 407 -26.11 4.52 -2.37
CA SER A 407 -26.71 5.12 -1.19
C SER A 407 -26.64 6.65 -1.21
N GLY A 408 -25.78 7.25 -2.03
CA GLY A 408 -25.50 8.69 -2.00
C GLY A 408 -24.83 9.16 -0.70
N GLY A 409 -24.43 8.24 0.19
CA GLY A 409 -23.66 8.49 1.40
C GLY A 409 -22.20 8.76 1.11
N GLY A 410 -21.36 8.75 2.15
CA GLY A 410 -19.91 8.81 1.99
C GLY A 410 -19.34 7.43 1.67
N SER A 411 -18.17 7.38 1.03
CA SER A 411 -17.39 6.12 0.88
C SER A 411 -16.83 5.61 2.20
N GLY A 412 -17.10 6.27 3.32
CA GLY A 412 -16.62 5.98 4.65
C GLY A 412 -16.39 7.26 5.45
N THR A 413 -16.06 7.09 6.71
CA THR A 413 -15.59 8.11 7.62
C THR A 413 -14.14 8.51 7.28
N LEU A 414 -13.83 9.81 7.23
CA LEU A 414 -12.48 10.31 6.89
C LEU A 414 -11.38 9.63 7.71
N TYR A 415 -11.61 9.48 9.01
CA TYR A 415 -10.76 8.66 9.85
C TYR A 415 -11.54 8.09 11.03
N THR A 416 -11.15 6.89 11.45
CA THR A 416 -11.65 6.29 12.67
C THR A 416 -10.51 5.92 13.59
N TYR A 417 -10.68 6.30 14.84
CA TYR A 417 -9.76 5.96 15.90
C TYR A 417 -10.37 4.88 16.77
N LEU A 418 -9.87 3.67 16.56
CA LEU A 418 -10.19 2.51 17.37
C LEU A 418 -9.21 2.52 18.55
N HIS A 419 -9.73 2.40 19.78
CA HIS A 419 -9.00 2.12 21.03
C HIS A 419 -8.32 3.29 21.78
N ASP A 420 -8.11 3.03 23.08
CA ASP A 420 -7.54 3.96 24.07
C ASP A 420 -6.02 4.00 24.01
N ASP A 421 -5.51 4.75 23.03
CA ASP A 421 -4.10 5.14 22.99
C ASP A 421 -3.96 6.65 23.21
N PRO A 422 -3.61 7.09 24.43
CA PRO A 422 -3.45 8.51 24.76
C PRO A 422 -2.23 9.16 24.12
N ASN A 423 -1.34 8.38 23.50
CA ASN A 423 -0.06 8.86 23.01
C ASN A 423 -0.12 9.36 21.56
N ARG A 424 -1.23 9.16 20.85
CA ARG A 424 -1.34 9.56 19.43
C ARG A 424 -1.94 10.95 19.32
N THR A 425 -1.41 11.75 18.39
CA THR A 425 -1.97 13.05 18.00
C THR A 425 -2.51 12.95 16.58
N LEU A 426 -3.80 13.15 16.37
CA LEU A 426 -4.42 13.16 15.05
C LEU A 426 -4.74 14.59 14.60
N ASN A 427 -4.17 14.99 13.48
CA ASN A 427 -4.42 16.26 12.82
C ASN A 427 -5.15 15.98 11.50
N ALA A 428 -6.34 16.52 11.31
CA ALA A 428 -7.09 16.40 10.06
C ALA A 428 -7.40 17.79 9.52
N TYR A 429 -6.88 18.13 8.35
CA TYR A 429 -7.08 19.45 7.78
C TYR A 429 -7.13 19.50 6.28
N ASN A 430 -7.82 20.50 5.72
CA ASN A 430 -7.92 20.67 4.27
C ASN A 430 -8.40 19.38 3.58
N ASN A 431 -9.38 18.64 4.11
CA ASN A 431 -9.95 17.47 3.44
C ASN A 431 -11.30 17.82 2.80
N THR A 432 -11.68 17.13 1.72
CA THR A 432 -13.02 17.21 1.13
C THR A 432 -13.72 15.87 1.32
N VAL A 433 -14.79 15.84 2.12
CA VAL A 433 -15.40 14.59 2.58
C VAL A 433 -16.87 14.56 2.20
N ALA A 434 -17.26 13.60 1.36
CA ALA A 434 -18.66 13.21 1.28
C ALA A 434 -19.02 12.50 2.59
N THR A 435 -19.80 13.13 3.44
CA THR A 435 -20.15 12.59 4.76
C THR A 435 -21.36 11.67 4.64
N GLY A 436 -21.27 10.49 5.25
CA GLY A 436 -22.36 9.55 5.41
C GLY A 436 -23.21 9.80 6.67
N VAL A 437 -23.76 8.72 7.24
CA VAL A 437 -24.33 8.70 8.59
C VAL A 437 -23.27 9.05 9.63
N GLN A 438 -22.02 8.66 9.37
CA GLN A 438 -20.88 8.92 10.23
C GLN A 438 -19.96 10.01 9.64
N GLY A 439 -19.48 10.90 10.52
CA GLY A 439 -18.39 11.84 10.23
C GLY A 439 -17.08 11.32 10.78
N ALA A 440 -16.04 12.15 10.78
CA ALA A 440 -14.75 11.81 11.38
C ALA A 440 -14.92 11.27 12.81
N THR A 441 -14.50 10.04 13.08
CA THR A 441 -14.77 9.36 14.35
C THR A 441 -13.50 9.28 15.18
N MET A 442 -13.43 10.09 16.23
CA MET A 442 -12.34 10.02 17.21
C MET A 442 -12.47 8.82 18.15
N GLN A 443 -13.58 8.07 18.10
CA GLN A 443 -13.85 6.98 19.03
C GLN A 443 -15.00 6.07 18.59
N GLU A 444 -14.67 4.82 18.26
CA GLU A 444 -15.64 3.71 18.19
C GLU A 444 -15.45 2.80 19.42
N GLY A 445 -16.54 2.44 20.13
CA GLY A 445 -16.46 1.47 21.24
C GLY A 445 -16.30 2.01 22.68
N ASN A 446 -16.76 3.22 22.97
CA ASN A 446 -17.01 3.70 24.36
C ASN A 446 -15.78 3.86 25.31
N LYS A 447 -14.57 4.24 24.85
CA LYS A 447 -13.46 4.70 25.72
C LYS A 447 -13.02 6.16 25.45
N PRO A 448 -12.84 7.03 26.47
CA PRO A 448 -12.43 8.42 26.26
C PRO A 448 -11.05 8.55 25.60
N HIS A 449 -10.88 9.50 24.68
CA HIS A 449 -9.60 9.79 24.02
C HIS A 449 -9.26 11.27 24.05
N SER A 450 -7.99 11.57 24.28
CA SER A 450 -7.42 12.93 24.34
C SER A 450 -6.27 13.13 23.34
N GLY A 451 -6.36 12.43 22.20
CA GLY A 451 -5.35 12.42 21.15
C GLY A 451 -5.71 13.25 19.91
N MET A 452 -6.76 14.07 19.95
CA MET A 452 -7.05 14.95 18.82
C MET A 452 -6.11 16.16 18.88
N GLY A 453 -5.35 16.39 17.81
CA GLY A 453 -4.57 17.62 17.66
C GLY A 453 -5.45 18.76 17.14
N TYR A 454 -5.87 18.70 15.87
CA TYR A 454 -6.82 19.66 15.29
C TYR A 454 -7.61 19.08 14.11
N PHE A 455 -8.84 19.56 13.93
CA PHE A 455 -9.77 19.28 12.84
C PHE A 455 -10.20 20.60 12.19
N ARG A 456 -9.49 21.08 11.16
CA ARG A 456 -9.70 22.45 10.61
C ARG A 456 -9.68 22.50 9.09
N ASN A 457 -10.32 23.50 8.49
CA ASN A 457 -10.33 23.71 7.04
C ASN A 457 -10.89 22.52 6.25
N ASN A 458 -11.66 21.65 6.88
CA ASN A 458 -12.26 20.51 6.20
C ASN A 458 -13.59 20.94 5.57
N LEU A 459 -13.81 20.49 4.34
CA LEU A 459 -15.05 20.64 3.59
C LEU A 459 -15.84 19.34 3.66
N SER A 460 -16.91 19.32 4.43
CA SER A 460 -17.89 18.24 4.45
C SER A 460 -19.05 18.56 3.51
N TRP A 461 -19.53 17.58 2.77
CA TRP A 461 -20.70 17.74 1.91
C TRP A 461 -21.50 16.44 1.79
N GLY A 462 -22.71 16.50 1.28
CA GLY A 462 -23.54 15.31 1.09
C GLY A 462 -24.67 15.55 0.09
N THR A 463 -25.07 14.50 -0.62
CA THR A 463 -26.16 14.56 -1.61
C THR A 463 -27.54 14.39 -0.99
N LYS A 464 -27.59 13.85 0.24
CA LYS A 464 -28.81 13.67 1.03
C LYS A 464 -28.86 14.67 2.17
N ALA A 465 -30.08 15.04 2.57
CA ALA A 465 -30.34 15.70 3.85
C ALA A 465 -30.15 14.67 5.00
N ARG A 466 -28.92 14.20 5.21
CA ARG A 466 -28.56 13.29 6.30
C ARG A 466 -28.09 14.06 7.52
N LYS A 467 -28.13 13.40 8.68
CA LYS A 467 -27.92 13.92 10.03
C LYS A 467 -26.59 13.38 10.57
N GLY A 468 -25.50 13.90 10.05
CA GLY A 468 -24.13 13.47 10.38
C GLY A 468 -23.41 14.52 11.24
N TYR A 469 -22.41 14.08 11.98
CA TYR A 469 -21.51 14.96 12.72
C TYR A 469 -20.31 15.33 11.85
N HIS A 470 -19.68 16.49 12.03
CA HIS A 470 -18.34 16.74 11.42
C HIS A 470 -17.28 15.86 12.10
N VAL A 471 -17.36 15.82 13.44
CA VAL A 471 -16.53 14.99 14.31
C VAL A 471 -17.43 14.32 15.36
N ARG A 472 -17.27 13.01 15.51
CA ARG A 472 -17.95 12.15 16.48
C ARG A 472 -16.95 11.56 17.48
N SER A 473 -17.42 11.36 18.70
CA SER A 473 -16.85 10.56 19.79
C SER A 473 -18.03 9.85 20.47
N SER A 474 -17.95 8.53 20.61
CA SER A 474 -19.06 7.72 21.11
C SER A 474 -19.44 8.00 22.58
N ASN A 475 -18.61 8.69 23.35
CA ASN A 475 -18.85 8.91 24.79
C ASN A 475 -19.31 10.31 25.21
N GLY A 476 -19.44 11.26 24.27
CA GLY A 476 -19.60 12.65 24.68
C GLY A 476 -18.31 13.18 25.35
N VAL A 477 -18.19 14.50 25.48
CA VAL A 477 -17.10 15.07 26.28
C VAL A 477 -17.36 14.69 27.73
N PHE A 478 -16.59 13.74 28.27
CA PHE A 478 -16.61 13.50 29.72
C PHE A 478 -16.10 14.75 30.43
N VAL A 479 -17.04 15.57 30.89
CA VAL A 479 -16.77 16.49 31.99
C VAL A 479 -16.64 15.61 33.22
N TYR A 480 -15.41 15.33 33.65
CA TYR A 480 -15.17 14.72 34.96
C TYR A 480 -15.71 15.68 36.03
N GLY A 481 -16.92 15.39 36.51
CA GLY A 481 -17.66 16.17 37.48
C GLY A 481 -18.42 17.35 36.87
N GLY A 482 -19.74 17.21 36.71
CA GLY A 482 -20.69 18.30 36.38
C GLY A 482 -20.76 19.44 37.40
N ALA A 483 -19.79 19.55 38.30
CA ALA A 483 -19.63 20.70 39.18
C ALA A 483 -18.71 21.70 38.48
N ARG A 484 -19.29 22.83 38.03
CA ARG A 484 -18.55 24.07 37.77
C ARG A 484 -17.44 24.17 38.80
N ILE A 485 -16.20 24.06 38.34
CA ILE A 485 -15.07 24.28 39.23
C ILE A 485 -15.07 25.78 39.43
N TYR A 486 -15.53 26.24 40.59
CA TYR A 486 -15.29 27.61 41.01
C TYR A 486 -13.93 27.60 41.68
N ALA A 487 -12.97 28.37 41.16
CA ALA A 487 -11.68 28.50 41.81
C ALA A 487 -11.90 29.02 43.24
N SER A 488 -11.49 28.25 44.26
CA SER A 488 -11.52 28.73 45.64
C SER A 488 -10.34 29.65 45.96
N ASN A 489 -9.30 29.69 45.13
CA ASN A 489 -8.04 30.32 45.46
C ASN A 489 -7.83 31.70 44.82
N GLN A 490 -7.50 32.66 45.67
CA GLN A 490 -6.88 33.95 45.36
C GLN A 490 -5.38 33.81 45.03
N SER A 491 -4.93 32.68 44.47
CA SER A 491 -3.49 32.52 44.18
C SER A 491 -3.13 33.37 42.96
N SER A 492 -2.01 34.09 43.04
CA SER A 492 -1.38 34.78 41.91
C SER A 492 -0.81 33.80 40.87
N ASP A 493 -0.92 32.49 41.13
CA ASP A 493 -0.36 31.45 40.29
C ASP A 493 -1.22 31.27 39.03
N ARG A 494 -0.63 31.55 37.88
CA ARG A 494 -1.25 31.46 36.56
C ARG A 494 -1.19 30.04 35.99
N TYR A 495 -0.56 29.09 36.69
CA TYR A 495 -0.31 27.73 36.23
C TYR A 495 -1.16 26.67 36.91
N SER A 496 -1.72 26.94 38.09
CA SER A 496 -2.42 25.90 38.85
C SER A 496 -3.85 26.27 39.24
N LEU A 497 -4.72 25.26 39.26
CA LEU A 497 -6.11 25.37 39.72
C LEU A 497 -6.35 24.31 40.81
N THR A 498 -6.59 24.75 42.04
CA THR A 498 -6.93 23.87 43.15
C THR A 498 -8.44 23.82 43.38
N LYS A 499 -8.99 22.61 43.43
CA LYS A 499 -10.35 22.27 43.85
C LYS A 499 -10.27 21.25 44.98
N SER A 500 -10.49 21.70 46.21
CA SER A 500 -10.57 20.79 47.36
C SER A 500 -11.71 19.79 47.17
N GLY A 501 -11.46 18.52 47.49
CA GLY A 501 -12.43 17.43 47.32
C GLY A 501 -12.72 17.06 45.86
N ALA A 502 -11.87 17.43 44.90
CA ALA A 502 -12.06 17.03 43.50
C ALA A 502 -11.97 15.51 43.31
N GLY A 503 -11.16 14.82 44.12
CA GLY A 503 -11.02 13.36 44.08
C GLY A 503 -10.42 12.86 42.76
N TRP A 504 -9.65 13.69 42.06
CA TRP A 504 -9.00 13.29 40.82
C TRP A 504 -7.98 12.18 41.09
N LYS A 505 -7.79 11.26 40.15
CA LYS A 505 -6.68 10.33 40.26
C LYS A 505 -5.39 11.10 39.91
N PRO A 506 -4.37 11.13 40.78
CA PRO A 506 -3.11 11.82 40.49
C PRO A 506 -2.52 11.39 39.14
N ASP A 507 -1.98 12.35 38.41
CA ASP A 507 -1.43 12.25 37.05
C ASP A 507 -2.36 11.69 35.98
N PHE A 508 -3.67 11.57 36.25
CA PHE A 508 -4.60 11.04 35.27
C PHE A 508 -4.61 11.85 33.97
N PHE A 509 -4.72 13.18 34.06
CA PHE A 509 -4.84 14.05 32.90
C PHE A 509 -3.52 14.22 32.14
N SER A 510 -2.36 13.99 32.76
CA SER A 510 -1.06 14.05 32.06
C SER A 510 -0.62 12.69 31.50
N LYS A 511 -1.07 11.57 32.09
CA LYS A 511 -0.70 10.21 31.65
C LYS A 511 -1.70 9.55 30.71
N ASN A 512 -2.95 10.02 30.69
CA ASN A 512 -4.01 9.45 29.84
C ASN A 512 -4.35 10.36 28.66
N GLY A 513 -3.41 11.24 28.27
CA GLY A 513 -3.31 11.97 27.00
C GLY A 513 -3.48 13.49 27.13
N THR A 514 -3.79 14.21 26.05
CA THR A 514 -3.79 15.70 26.04
C THR A 514 -5.14 16.28 26.47
N PHE A 515 -5.39 16.34 27.78
CA PHE A 515 -6.57 17.04 28.29
C PHE A 515 -6.35 18.55 28.33
N LYS A 516 -7.42 19.31 28.11
CA LYS A 516 -7.42 20.77 28.19
C LYS A 516 -8.36 21.25 29.28
N LEU A 517 -7.91 22.25 30.03
CA LEU A 517 -8.71 23.04 30.93
C LEU A 517 -9.29 24.23 30.14
N VAL A 518 -10.61 24.27 29.96
CA VAL A 518 -11.34 25.33 29.27
C VAL A 518 -12.05 26.21 30.28
N ILE A 519 -11.97 27.52 30.10
CA ILE A 519 -12.66 28.50 30.94
C ILE A 519 -14.01 28.83 30.29
N LEU A 520 -15.08 28.35 30.91
CA LEU A 520 -16.47 28.43 30.43
C LEU A 520 -17.14 29.78 30.76
N ALA A 521 -16.72 30.45 31.83
CA ALA A 521 -17.23 31.76 32.25
C ALA A 521 -16.19 32.49 33.09
N GLY A 522 -16.37 33.80 33.34
CA GLY A 522 -15.53 34.61 34.22
C GLY A 522 -14.25 35.18 33.58
N ALA A 523 -13.26 35.55 34.39
CA ALA A 523 -11.97 36.02 33.89
C ALA A 523 -11.32 34.94 33.01
N ASN A 524 -10.87 35.34 31.81
CA ASN A 524 -10.34 34.48 30.74
C ASN A 524 -11.35 33.53 30.07
N ALA A 525 -12.67 33.78 30.17
CA ALA A 525 -13.67 32.98 29.44
C ALA A 525 -13.34 32.82 27.95
N GLY A 526 -13.52 31.60 27.43
CA GLY A 526 -13.17 31.22 26.05
C GLY A 526 -11.71 30.79 25.85
N GLN A 527 -10.85 30.92 26.86
CA GLN A 527 -9.48 30.41 26.79
C GLN A 527 -9.41 28.95 27.23
N SER A 528 -8.43 28.23 26.68
CA SER A 528 -8.08 26.89 27.12
C SER A 528 -6.58 26.73 27.32
N ARG A 529 -6.17 25.72 28.10
CA ARG A 529 -4.78 25.33 28.30
C ARG A 529 -4.65 23.82 28.41
N THR A 530 -3.61 23.25 27.81
CA THR A 530 -3.25 21.84 28.04
C THR A 530 -2.91 21.63 29.51
N ILE A 531 -3.47 20.59 30.12
CA ILE A 531 -3.16 20.17 31.48
C ILE A 531 -1.83 19.42 31.43
N SER A 532 -0.80 19.91 32.13
CA SER A 532 0.53 19.31 32.21
C SER A 532 0.68 18.34 33.39
N GLY A 533 -0.24 18.38 34.35
CA GLY A 533 -0.24 17.48 35.51
C GLY A 533 -1.47 17.67 36.37
N ASN A 534 -1.73 16.71 37.26
CA ASN A 534 -2.73 16.88 38.30
C ASN A 534 -2.41 16.06 39.56
N THR A 535 -2.80 16.57 40.71
CA THR A 535 -2.95 15.79 41.94
C THR A 535 -4.41 15.37 42.10
N ASP A 536 -4.77 14.90 43.29
CA ASP A 536 -6.16 14.65 43.70
C ASP A 536 -7.02 15.91 43.82
N SER A 537 -6.40 17.08 43.97
CA SER A 537 -7.09 18.35 44.16
C SER A 537 -6.59 19.49 43.28
N THR A 538 -5.49 19.33 42.54
CA THR A 538 -4.87 20.43 41.78
C THR A 538 -4.65 20.04 40.33
N LEU A 539 -5.00 20.91 39.37
CA LEU A 539 -4.55 20.83 37.99
C LEU A 539 -3.38 21.79 37.78
N THR A 540 -2.40 21.38 37.01
CA THR A 540 -1.34 22.24 36.49
C THR A 540 -1.50 22.32 34.98
N VAL A 541 -1.41 23.53 34.41
CA VAL A 541 -1.45 23.74 32.96
C VAL A 541 -0.06 23.99 32.38
N ALA A 542 0.14 23.61 31.12
CA ALA A 542 1.42 23.69 30.43
C ALA A 542 1.86 25.13 30.13
N SER A 543 0.91 26.07 30.01
CA SER A 543 1.20 27.48 29.82
C SER A 543 0.27 28.35 30.66
N PRO A 544 0.75 29.52 31.15
CA PRO A 544 0.00 30.31 32.11
C PRO A 544 -1.21 30.99 31.45
N PHE A 545 -2.23 31.28 32.25
CA PHE A 545 -3.29 32.20 31.84
C PHE A 545 -2.76 33.65 31.78
N PRO A 546 -3.25 34.51 30.85
CA PRO A 546 -2.75 35.87 30.69
C PRO A 546 -3.03 36.75 31.90
N VAL A 547 -4.14 36.50 32.59
CA VAL A 547 -4.44 37.01 33.93
C VAL A 547 -4.79 35.84 34.86
N PRO A 548 -4.54 35.95 36.18
CA PRO A 548 -5.02 34.96 37.13
C PRO A 548 -6.52 34.73 36.98
N CYS A 549 -6.95 33.47 37.05
CA CYS A 549 -8.38 33.17 37.10
C CYS A 549 -8.96 33.60 38.44
N ASP A 550 -10.21 34.04 38.47
CA ASP A 550 -10.86 34.53 39.68
C ASP A 550 -12.04 33.64 40.11
N ARG A 551 -12.78 34.04 41.15
CA ARG A 551 -13.93 33.28 41.65
C ARG A 551 -15.12 33.25 40.69
N THR A 552 -15.13 34.10 39.67
CA THR A 552 -16.14 34.08 38.61
C THR A 552 -15.78 33.09 37.51
N SER A 553 -14.49 32.69 37.44
CA SER A 553 -14.03 31.70 36.48
C SER A 553 -14.70 30.34 36.74
N ALA A 554 -15.38 29.82 35.72
CA ALA A 554 -15.91 28.46 35.70
C ALA A 554 -15.10 27.63 34.71
N PHE A 555 -14.70 26.42 35.08
CA PHE A 555 -13.87 25.57 34.22
C PHE A 555 -14.58 24.29 33.79
N GLY A 556 -14.22 23.79 32.62
CA GLY A 556 -14.46 22.44 32.15
C GLY A 556 -13.12 21.77 31.81
N ILE A 557 -13.02 20.47 32.06
CA ILE A 557 -11.92 19.65 31.54
C ILE A 557 -12.45 18.94 30.30
N VAL A 558 -11.78 19.10 29.17
CA VAL A 558 -12.18 18.51 27.89
C VAL A 558 -11.03 17.70 27.31
N ALA A 559 -11.37 16.61 26.62
CA ALA A 559 -10.40 15.82 25.87
C ALA A 559 -10.16 16.38 24.45
N VAL A 560 -11.11 17.20 23.98
CA VAL A 560 -11.11 17.89 22.69
C VAL A 560 -11.63 19.30 22.94
N ASP A 561 -10.84 20.32 22.61
CA ASP A 561 -11.30 21.70 22.66
C ASP A 561 -12.02 22.08 21.36
N VAL A 562 -13.09 22.85 21.48
CA VAL A 562 -13.85 23.39 20.35
C VAL A 562 -12.98 24.22 19.40
N ILE A 563 -11.94 24.87 19.92
CA ILE A 563 -10.98 25.63 19.11
C ILE A 563 -10.16 24.70 18.20
N ASP A 564 -10.01 23.43 18.55
CA ASP A 564 -9.31 22.46 17.72
C ASP A 564 -10.18 22.03 16.52
N ALA A 565 -11.50 22.18 16.61
CA ALA A 565 -12.48 21.82 15.59
C ALA A 565 -13.24 23.05 15.05
N ASP A 566 -12.52 23.97 14.40
CA ASP A 566 -13.02 25.27 13.90
C ASP A 566 -12.52 25.52 12.46
N TYR A 567 -13.08 26.52 11.77
CA TYR A 567 -12.78 26.86 10.37
C TYR A 567 -13.11 25.74 9.36
N ASN A 568 -14.15 24.97 9.60
CA ASN A 568 -14.66 23.95 8.69
C ASN A 568 -15.84 24.49 7.88
N ALA A 569 -16.15 23.85 6.76
CA ALA A 569 -17.34 24.14 5.99
C ALA A 569 -18.11 22.86 5.70
N GLY A 570 -19.43 22.99 5.61
CA GLY A 570 -20.27 21.87 5.23
C GLY A 570 -21.60 21.81 5.97
N PHE A 571 -22.43 20.88 5.51
CA PHE A 571 -23.82 20.61 5.90
C PHE A 571 -24.91 21.53 5.30
N ASN A 572 -25.79 20.95 4.46
CA ASN A 572 -27.00 21.53 3.83
C ASN A 572 -27.97 22.12 4.88
N LEU A 573 -28.59 23.31 4.75
CA LEU A 573 -29.42 23.92 3.68
C LEU A 573 -30.88 23.43 3.55
N ALA A 574 -31.40 22.63 4.48
CA ALA A 574 -32.84 22.45 4.63
C ALA A 574 -33.29 22.74 6.08
N SER A 575 -34.17 23.72 6.26
CA SER A 575 -34.89 23.92 7.52
C SER A 575 -35.91 22.78 7.69
N GLY A 576 -35.72 21.91 8.67
CA GLY A 576 -36.66 20.86 9.02
C GLY A 576 -36.15 20.06 10.21
N ASP A 577 -37.06 19.68 11.11
CA ASP A 577 -36.73 19.12 12.42
C ASP A 577 -36.01 17.76 12.32
N VAL A 578 -34.99 17.58 13.17
CA VAL A 578 -34.05 16.46 13.13
C VAL A 578 -34.12 15.71 14.47
N TYR A 579 -34.67 14.49 14.46
CA TYR A 579 -34.61 13.51 15.58
C TYR A 579 -33.34 12.64 15.55
N ASP A 580 -32.83 12.23 16.72
CA ASP A 580 -31.81 11.18 16.86
C ASP A 580 -32.40 9.76 16.67
N GLY A 581 -31.54 8.73 16.73
CA GLY A 581 -31.94 7.31 16.61
C GLY A 581 -32.88 6.81 17.71
N ASN A 582 -33.18 7.64 18.72
CA ASN A 582 -34.13 7.38 19.79
C ASN A 582 -35.43 8.20 19.66
N GLY A 583 -35.62 8.91 18.53
CA GLY A 583 -36.80 9.75 18.34
C GLY A 583 -36.84 10.98 19.26
N LEU A 584 -35.72 11.35 19.89
CA LEU A 584 -35.61 12.54 20.71
C LEU A 584 -35.04 13.69 19.87
N HIS A 585 -35.58 14.88 20.13
CA HIS A 585 -35.28 16.12 19.43
C HIS A 585 -34.10 16.83 20.13
N PRO A 586 -32.84 16.79 19.64
CA PRO A 586 -31.83 17.70 20.14
C PRO A 586 -32.17 19.07 19.57
N SER A 587 -32.59 19.99 20.43
CA SER A 587 -32.93 21.35 20.03
C SER A 587 -31.79 22.02 19.25
N ARG A 588 -31.94 22.09 17.93
CA ARG A 588 -31.41 23.13 17.02
C ARG A 588 -29.94 23.52 17.18
N THR A 589 -28.97 22.67 16.86
CA THR A 589 -27.70 23.15 16.23
C THR A 589 -26.95 22.01 15.55
N TYR A 590 -26.29 22.33 14.44
CA TYR A 590 -25.33 21.51 13.69
C TYR A 590 -24.39 20.78 14.67
N GLY A 591 -24.48 19.45 14.69
CA GLY A 591 -23.82 18.62 15.67
C GLY A 591 -22.35 18.44 15.33
N TYR A 592 -21.48 19.22 15.93
CA TYR A 592 -20.35 18.56 16.59
C TYR A 592 -20.91 17.78 17.80
N LEU A 593 -20.07 17.00 18.48
CA LEU A 593 -20.47 16.30 19.70
C LEU A 593 -21.34 17.14 20.64
N ASN A 594 -22.03 16.47 21.56
CA ASN A 594 -22.54 17.05 22.81
C ASN A 594 -21.35 17.64 23.61
N LEU A 595 -20.82 18.75 23.10
CA LEU A 595 -19.66 19.46 23.60
C LEU A 595 -20.15 20.26 24.78
N ALA A 596 -19.43 20.10 25.89
CA ALA A 596 -19.87 20.61 27.16
C ALA A 596 -20.02 22.14 27.10
N TYR A 597 -21.26 22.61 27.30
CA TYR A 597 -21.63 23.98 27.63
C TYR A 597 -21.54 25.06 26.54
N GLY A 598 -22.58 25.16 25.70
CA GLY A 598 -23.07 26.44 25.14
C GLY A 598 -22.16 27.22 24.18
N SER A 599 -20.88 26.85 24.04
CA SER A 599 -20.01 27.31 22.97
C SER A 599 -20.40 26.57 21.70
N ARG A 600 -20.76 27.33 20.67
CA ARG A 600 -20.93 26.79 19.33
C ARG A 600 -19.52 26.48 18.79
N PRO A 601 -19.16 25.20 18.60
CA PRO A 601 -17.96 24.85 17.85
C PRO A 601 -18.13 25.44 16.45
N GLY A 602 -17.01 25.77 15.80
CA GLY A 602 -17.12 26.41 14.50
C GLY A 602 -17.60 27.86 14.58
N THR A 603 -17.05 28.66 15.50
CA THR A 603 -17.31 30.13 15.47
C THR A 603 -16.98 30.71 14.10
N HIS A 604 -15.98 30.14 13.42
CA HIS A 604 -15.58 30.50 12.07
C HIS A 604 -16.00 29.46 11.03
N ASP A 605 -16.80 28.46 11.42
CA ASP A 605 -17.36 27.53 10.45
C ASP A 605 -18.40 28.23 9.59
N ILE A 606 -18.47 27.81 8.33
CA ILE A 606 -19.41 28.36 7.37
C ILE A 606 -20.28 27.26 6.76
N VAL A 607 -21.53 27.62 6.50
CA VAL A 607 -22.45 26.78 5.74
C VAL A 607 -22.47 27.27 4.30
N ALA A 608 -21.86 26.49 3.41
CA ALA A 608 -21.76 26.82 2.00
C ALA A 608 -21.81 25.55 1.16
N ASP A 609 -22.70 25.52 0.15
CA ASP A 609 -22.65 24.51 -0.91
C ASP A 609 -21.33 24.70 -1.68
N PRO A 610 -20.44 23.70 -1.78
CA PRO A 610 -19.18 23.85 -2.48
C PRO A 610 -19.30 24.17 -3.97
N GLN A 611 -20.45 23.87 -4.59
CA GLN A 611 -20.70 24.06 -6.02
C GLN A 611 -19.57 23.44 -6.86
N PHE A 612 -19.21 22.18 -6.56
CA PHE A 612 -18.16 21.47 -7.27
C PHE A 612 -18.31 21.58 -8.79
N VAL A 613 -17.19 21.55 -9.51
CA VAL A 613 -17.17 21.56 -10.98
C VAL A 613 -18.02 20.39 -11.51
N ASP A 614 -17.77 19.19 -10.99
CA ASP A 614 -18.50 17.97 -11.31
C ASP A 614 -18.34 16.93 -10.18
N PRO A 615 -19.30 16.84 -9.25
CA PRO A 615 -19.23 15.90 -8.12
C PRO A 615 -19.48 14.44 -8.50
N LYS A 616 -19.72 14.13 -9.79
CA LYS A 616 -19.92 12.76 -10.28
C LYS A 616 -18.65 12.08 -10.76
N ARG A 617 -17.51 12.78 -10.72
CA ARG A 617 -16.23 12.21 -11.17
C ARG A 617 -15.72 11.17 -10.19
N ASN A 618 -15.78 9.91 -10.60
CA ASN A 618 -15.32 8.74 -9.86
C ASN A 618 -14.62 7.76 -10.81
N LEU A 619 -14.23 6.57 -10.33
CA LEU A 619 -13.51 5.58 -11.13
C LEU A 619 -14.29 5.14 -12.40
N ALA A 620 -15.59 4.90 -12.27
CA ALA A 620 -16.44 4.50 -13.38
C ALA A 620 -16.59 5.63 -14.42
N ALA A 621 -16.86 6.86 -13.96
CA ALA A 621 -16.99 8.02 -14.84
C ALA A 621 -15.67 8.37 -15.55
N TRP A 622 -14.52 8.13 -14.90
CA TRP A 622 -13.21 8.27 -15.52
C TRP A 622 -13.05 7.35 -16.73
N ASP A 623 -13.36 6.05 -16.59
CA ASP A 623 -13.31 5.13 -17.73
C ASP A 623 -14.25 5.57 -18.86
N SER A 624 -15.48 6.01 -18.54
CA SER A 624 -16.41 6.57 -19.52
C SER A 624 -15.84 7.79 -20.25
N SER A 625 -15.14 8.68 -19.52
CA SER A 625 -14.52 9.87 -20.10
C SER A 625 -13.40 9.57 -21.10
N LEU A 626 -12.81 8.37 -20.99
CA LEU A 626 -11.81 7.83 -21.93
C LEU A 626 -12.44 6.94 -23.02
N GLY A 627 -13.76 7.02 -23.21
CA GLY A 627 -14.50 6.23 -24.19
C GLY A 627 -14.73 4.76 -23.80
N GLY A 628 -14.52 4.41 -22.54
CA GLY A 628 -14.79 3.07 -22.00
C GLY A 628 -16.27 2.83 -21.69
N MET A 629 -16.56 1.68 -21.10
CA MET A 629 -17.92 1.26 -20.76
C MET A 629 -18.53 2.06 -19.59
N GLY A 630 -17.70 2.77 -18.83
CA GLY A 630 -18.15 3.50 -17.65
C GLY A 630 -18.50 2.58 -16.49
N THR A 631 -17.76 1.48 -16.34
CA THR A 631 -17.92 0.53 -15.24
C THR A 631 -16.62 0.41 -14.46
N VAL A 632 -16.72 0.01 -13.19
CA VAL A 632 -15.56 -0.20 -12.32
C VAL A 632 -14.66 -1.28 -12.90
N ASP A 633 -15.21 -2.42 -13.34
CA ASP A 633 -14.40 -3.51 -13.92
C ASP A 633 -13.65 -3.08 -15.18
N ALA A 634 -14.27 -2.29 -16.07
CA ALA A 634 -13.60 -1.74 -17.25
C ALA A 634 -12.47 -0.76 -16.85
N ALA A 635 -12.71 0.10 -15.86
CA ALA A 635 -11.70 1.00 -15.32
C ALA A 635 -10.51 0.23 -14.71
N LEU A 636 -10.77 -0.82 -13.91
CA LEU A 636 -9.73 -1.67 -13.33
C LEU A 636 -8.91 -2.38 -14.41
N ALA A 637 -9.56 -2.92 -15.45
CA ALA A 637 -8.88 -3.53 -16.58
C ALA A 637 -7.98 -2.52 -17.31
N ARG A 638 -8.45 -1.28 -17.48
CA ARG A 638 -7.67 -0.19 -18.10
C ARG A 638 -6.47 0.20 -17.26
N ILE A 639 -6.61 0.43 -15.95
CA ILE A 639 -5.49 0.85 -15.09
C ILE A 639 -4.35 -0.18 -15.12
N LYS A 640 -4.69 -1.47 -15.11
CA LYS A 640 -3.71 -2.57 -15.19
C LYS A 640 -2.83 -2.52 -16.44
N THR A 641 -3.21 -1.86 -17.53
CA THR A 641 -2.36 -1.82 -18.72
C THR A 641 -1.17 -0.87 -18.58
N ASN A 642 -1.29 0.17 -17.74
CA ASN A 642 -0.24 1.15 -17.50
C ASN A 642 -0.53 1.94 -16.20
N PRO A 643 -0.34 1.33 -15.02
CA PRO A 643 -0.75 1.96 -13.77
C PRO A 643 0.03 3.26 -13.50
N ALA A 644 1.33 3.29 -13.82
CA ALA A 644 2.19 4.44 -13.59
C ALA A 644 1.69 5.73 -14.27
N SER A 645 1.12 5.65 -15.48
CA SER A 645 0.56 6.83 -16.15
C SER A 645 -0.92 7.07 -15.87
N LEU A 646 -1.72 5.99 -15.75
CA LEU A 646 -3.17 6.09 -15.66
C LEU A 646 -3.66 6.47 -14.25
N ILE A 647 -2.90 6.15 -13.20
CA ILE A 647 -3.28 6.52 -11.84
C ILE A 647 -3.18 8.04 -11.63
N PRO A 648 -2.08 8.74 -12.01
CA PRO A 648 -2.04 10.20 -12.00
C PRO A 648 -3.14 10.86 -12.82
N ASP A 649 -3.48 10.30 -13.98
CA ASP A 649 -4.58 10.79 -14.83
C ASP A 649 -5.94 10.68 -14.11
N LEU A 650 -6.25 9.51 -13.53
CA LEU A 650 -7.46 9.30 -12.71
C LEU A 650 -7.53 10.28 -11.53
N LEU A 651 -6.44 10.45 -10.80
CA LEU A 651 -6.37 11.39 -9.67
C LEU A 651 -6.64 12.82 -10.14
N GLY A 652 -6.03 13.23 -11.25
CA GLY A 652 -6.26 14.52 -11.89
C GLY A 652 -7.72 14.71 -12.31
N TYR A 653 -8.31 13.69 -12.94
CA TYR A 653 -9.70 13.69 -13.36
C TYR A 653 -10.66 13.93 -12.19
N VAL A 654 -10.53 13.17 -11.10
CA VAL A 654 -11.39 13.31 -9.92
C VAL A 654 -11.17 14.64 -9.23
N ARG A 655 -9.93 15.06 -9.02
CA ARG A 655 -9.62 16.37 -8.39
C ARG A 655 -10.23 17.53 -9.18
N ALA A 656 -10.14 17.50 -10.50
CA ALA A 656 -10.76 18.53 -11.33
C ALA A 656 -12.29 18.59 -11.17
N GLY A 657 -12.97 17.47 -10.89
CA GLY A 657 -14.41 17.45 -10.59
C GLY A 657 -14.73 18.02 -9.21
N PHE A 658 -13.93 17.67 -8.22
CA PHE A 658 -14.11 18.05 -6.82
C PHE A 658 -13.49 19.40 -6.44
N THR A 659 -13.12 20.20 -7.43
CA THR A 659 -12.66 21.57 -7.19
C THR A 659 -13.86 22.46 -6.83
N PRO A 660 -13.90 23.10 -5.65
CA PRO A 660 -15.03 23.93 -5.24
C PRO A 660 -15.09 25.23 -6.05
N ARG A 661 -16.29 25.74 -6.33
CA ARG A 661 -16.49 27.03 -7.02
C ARG A 661 -17.11 28.11 -6.13
N ASN A 662 -17.66 27.72 -4.98
CA ASN A 662 -18.28 28.68 -4.10
C ASN A 662 -17.24 29.60 -3.46
N ARG A 663 -17.36 30.90 -3.75
CA ARG A 663 -16.45 31.94 -3.25
C ARG A 663 -16.49 32.11 -1.75
N ALA A 664 -17.57 31.71 -1.07
CA ALA A 664 -17.63 31.73 0.38
C ALA A 664 -16.57 30.83 1.03
N LEU A 665 -16.11 29.78 0.34
CA LEU A 665 -15.06 28.88 0.83
C LEU A 665 -13.64 29.46 0.64
N ALA A 666 -13.48 30.52 -0.17
CA ALA A 666 -12.16 31.05 -0.51
C ALA A 666 -11.62 31.92 0.61
N GLY A 667 -10.47 31.56 1.18
CA GLY A 667 -9.84 32.24 2.31
C GLY A 667 -10.62 32.17 3.63
N ALA A 668 -11.67 31.34 3.72
CA ALA A 668 -12.48 31.18 4.92
C ALA A 668 -11.85 30.26 5.96
N GLY A 669 -10.82 29.50 5.58
CA GLY A 669 -10.09 28.61 6.47
C GLY A 669 -9.16 29.36 7.42
N TYR A 670 -8.71 28.65 8.45
CA TYR A 670 -7.72 29.11 9.42
C TYR A 670 -6.47 29.64 8.72
N GLY A 671 -6.05 30.86 9.07
CA GLY A 671 -4.92 31.53 8.43
C GLY A 671 -5.22 32.10 7.04
N GLY A 672 -6.50 32.20 6.63
CA GLY A 672 -6.91 32.77 5.35
C GLY A 672 -6.71 31.83 4.16
N VAL A 673 -6.66 30.52 4.40
CA VAL A 673 -6.57 29.49 3.35
C VAL A 673 -7.96 29.11 2.84
N ASP A 674 -8.03 28.49 1.67
CA ASP A 674 -9.29 27.93 1.16
C ASP A 674 -9.69 26.69 1.97
N ILE A 675 -10.99 26.51 2.21
CA ILE A 675 -11.54 25.31 2.89
C ILE A 675 -11.67 24.15 1.89
N GLY A 676 -11.23 22.96 2.29
CA GLY A 676 -11.29 21.72 1.51
C GLY A 676 -9.94 21.23 0.98
N ALA A 677 -9.97 20.10 0.27
CA ALA A 677 -8.77 19.46 -0.30
C ALA A 677 -8.16 20.18 -1.49
N LEU A 678 -8.93 21.03 -2.15
CA LEU A 678 -8.53 21.71 -3.38
C LEU A 678 -8.78 23.20 -3.26
N PRO A 679 -7.94 24.04 -3.88
CA PRO A 679 -8.19 25.47 -3.96
C PRO A 679 -9.56 25.76 -4.58
N VAL A 680 -10.22 26.83 -4.14
CA VAL A 680 -11.47 27.28 -4.75
C VAL A 680 -11.16 27.80 -6.14
N GLN A 681 -11.83 27.22 -7.15
CA GLN A 681 -11.78 27.70 -8.51
C GLN A 681 -12.34 29.11 -8.54
N ARG A 682 -11.44 30.07 -8.63
CA ARG A 682 -11.79 31.45 -8.84
C ARG A 682 -12.24 31.54 -10.30
N ALA A 683 -13.51 31.89 -10.54
CA ALA A 683 -13.96 32.35 -11.86
C ALA A 683 -12.84 33.19 -12.48
N PRO A 684 -12.41 32.90 -13.73
CA PRO A 684 -11.33 33.63 -14.37
C PRO A 684 -11.68 35.09 -14.21
N GLY A 685 -10.91 35.79 -13.37
CA GLY A 685 -11.20 37.19 -13.12
C GLY A 685 -11.24 37.83 -14.49
N ALA A 686 -12.31 38.57 -14.80
CA ALA A 686 -12.24 39.57 -15.85
C ALA A 686 -10.91 40.27 -15.61
N ALA A 687 -9.92 40.01 -16.48
CA ALA A 687 -8.54 40.34 -16.21
C ALA A 687 -8.55 41.78 -15.73
N ARG A 688 -8.23 42.01 -14.44
CA ARG A 688 -8.20 43.38 -13.94
C ARG A 688 -7.13 44.02 -14.79
N ASP A 689 -7.59 44.88 -15.69
CA ASP A 689 -6.81 45.59 -16.68
C ASP A 689 -5.86 46.53 -15.93
N SER A 690 -4.79 45.96 -15.38
CA SER A 690 -3.81 46.66 -14.57
C SER A 690 -2.86 47.50 -15.44
N GLN A 691 -3.23 47.76 -16.71
CA GLN A 691 -2.48 48.62 -17.61
C GLN A 691 -2.95 50.09 -17.65
N SER A 692 -4.03 50.50 -16.97
CA SER A 692 -4.56 51.88 -17.13
C SER A 692 -4.20 52.91 -16.03
N ARG A 693 -3.36 52.60 -15.04
CA ARG A 693 -2.93 53.59 -14.01
C ARG A 693 -1.47 54.06 -14.13
N GLY A 694 -0.96 54.15 -15.36
CA GLY A 694 0.43 54.58 -15.64
C GLY A 694 0.60 55.91 -16.40
N ALA A 695 -0.45 56.71 -16.68
CA ALA A 695 -0.33 57.86 -17.59
C ALA A 695 -0.99 59.16 -17.08
N ALA A 696 -0.74 59.56 -15.83
CA ALA A 696 -1.13 60.90 -15.37
C ALA A 696 -0.14 61.48 -14.34
N ALA A 697 1.12 61.65 -14.74
CA ALA A 697 2.07 62.57 -14.08
C ALA A 697 3.27 62.85 -15.01
N GLN A 698 3.03 63.61 -16.09
CA GLN A 698 4.05 64.42 -16.77
C GLN A 698 3.35 65.47 -17.65
N ARG A 699 3.01 66.61 -17.04
CA ARG A 699 3.09 67.95 -17.62
C ARG A 699 3.36 68.94 -16.50
#